data_AF-A0AAD4H257-F1
#
_entry.id   AF-A0AAD4H257-F1
#
_cell.length_a   1.000
_cell.length_b   1.000
_cell.length_c   1.000
_cell.angle_alpha   90.00
_cell.angle_beta   90.00
_cell.angle_gamma   90.00
#
_symmetry.space_group_name_H-M   'P 1'
#
loop_
_entity.id
_entity.type
_entity.pdbx_description
1 polymer ?
#
loop_
_entity_poly.entity_id
_entity_poly.type
_entity_poly.pdbx_seq_one_letter_code
_entity_poly.pdbx_strand_id
1 'polypeptide(L)'
;MEGRNERIKEFYYKLWFPSEEGQFNTCLATDAFTEQFICNGEQVDTAEIKEFCQAVGNQAELYVERRQKVVYAPMDFAIVVGWKSIIKAIFPKSIDGDLLKLVHLSNGFRMLDGAEPLKQGDVVDTIADINAVVNNDSGKLVQVKGVVLRDGKRVMEVTSEFLYRGTFTDYHNTFQKTVETPVEVKLTSAKDVAVLKSKEWIQWAEGEHTVGPNASLVFRLNTIVRFKNKTTFSHVETTGTVTMQISTKEHVEIATVNYSTDEETQGNPVLAYLKRSGSPIEQAIHFENGGYSVMPEGSFSSEVISPFSNEPYAKVSGDFNPIHVNPYFADLAELPGTITHGMWTSASTRKFVEIFAAENHPQRVTSYEVNFLSMVLPQDRLTTKLSHIGMINGKKIIKVETFNQNGSKVVEGTAEIDQPTIAYVFTGQGSQEQGMGMALYDSSPVAKDIWQRADRHFLENYGFSILDIVRNNPLKKTIHFGGPKGNAIRQNYMSMRYDIVDQDGSIKTLPLFPGINETTHFYTFQSPNGLLAATQFTQPALTLMEKAAFEDMRSKGLIQHNCAFAGHSLGEYSALAAIGEVLPIESLVDVVFYRGMTMQVAVPRDSVGRSNYGMVAINPSRVSPTFNDSALRYVVDAIARQSNGLLEIVNENVENWQYVAAGELSNLDALSTVLNYLKVQKIDLQKLMETMPLEEVKKHLSQIIAGALEKVAEKLAKDGLIKPERGVATIPLAGIDVPFHSSFLLSGVAPFRTYLAKKINPTFINVPLLTAKYIPNLTAQPFSIEKSYIEGVYNLTSSPRLAKVLKNWVDTKLTPKQQQRLGYTLLVELLAYQFASPVRWIETQDRLFKEYNVVRLIEGGPSPTLCGMAQRTLKFKYEAYDDALTFQRSTLCTSKDAKEIYYANDNVESSAPAPAAAAAAPAAKAAPAPVAAPAPVAAAAGPAAAVADAPIKAVEILHVIVAQK
;
A
#
# COMPACT_ATOMS: atom_id res chain seq x y z
N MET A 1 32.66 32.16 37.09
CA MET A 1 32.13 31.44 35.91
C MET A 1 33.09 30.41 35.35
N GLU A 2 34.41 30.60 35.49
CA GLU A 2 35.41 29.63 35.01
C GLU A 2 35.20 28.20 35.54
N GLY A 3 35.31 27.22 34.64
CA GLY A 3 35.08 25.79 34.89
C GLY A 3 33.64 25.41 35.32
N ARG A 4 32.67 26.34 35.27
CA ARG A 4 31.30 26.07 35.76
C ARG A 4 30.62 24.97 34.95
N ASN A 5 30.60 25.09 33.62
CA ASN A 5 29.92 24.13 32.75
C ASN A 5 30.57 22.74 32.85
N GLU A 6 31.91 22.67 32.94
CA GLU A 6 32.64 21.41 33.14
C GLU A 6 32.25 20.72 34.46
N ARG A 7 32.14 21.45 35.58
CA ARG A 7 31.68 20.89 36.87
C ARG A 7 30.23 20.39 36.81
N ILE A 8 29.36 21.12 36.11
CA ILE A 8 27.96 20.70 35.90
C ILE A 8 27.93 19.43 35.05
N LYS A 9 28.67 19.39 33.94
CA LYS A 9 28.81 18.20 33.10
C LYS A 9 29.36 17.02 33.90
N GLU A 10 30.40 17.20 34.72
CA GLU A 10 30.94 16.12 35.56
C GLU A 10 29.87 15.53 36.52
N PHE A 11 29.06 16.40 37.13
CA PHE A 11 27.96 15.98 37.99
C PHE A 11 26.91 15.16 37.22
N TYR A 12 26.45 15.63 36.07
CA TYR A 12 25.49 14.89 35.24
C TYR A 12 26.08 13.60 34.67
N TYR A 13 27.37 13.58 34.36
CA TYR A 13 28.06 12.38 33.88
C TYR A 13 28.01 11.26 34.93
N LYS A 14 28.24 11.59 36.21
CA LYS A 14 28.12 10.63 37.32
C LYS A 14 26.69 10.10 37.49
N LEU A 15 25.68 10.93 37.24
CA LEU A 15 24.28 10.54 37.33
C LEU A 15 23.84 9.59 36.21
N TRP A 16 24.19 9.89 34.96
CA TRP A 16 23.77 9.09 33.81
C TRP A 16 24.71 7.92 33.49
N PHE A 17 25.97 7.98 33.92
CA PHE A 17 26.99 6.95 33.66
C PHE A 17 27.72 6.50 34.93
N PRO A 18 27.00 5.99 35.96
CA PRO A 18 27.62 5.61 37.24
C PRO A 18 28.67 4.48 37.10
N SER A 19 28.58 3.67 36.04
CA SER A 19 29.54 2.60 35.75
C SER A 19 30.79 3.06 34.98
N GLU A 20 30.88 4.33 34.58
CA GLU A 20 31.95 4.86 33.71
C GLU A 20 32.72 6.04 34.33
N GLU A 21 32.75 6.20 35.66
CA GLU A 21 33.29 7.39 36.34
C GLU A 21 34.70 7.84 35.90
N GLY A 22 35.54 6.94 35.38
CA GLY A 22 36.89 7.26 34.85
C GLY A 22 36.96 7.77 33.41
N GLN A 23 35.86 7.76 32.65
CA GLN A 23 35.84 8.07 31.22
C GLN A 23 35.38 9.51 30.89
N PHE A 24 35.00 10.29 31.90
CA PHE A 24 34.51 11.67 31.72
C PHE A 24 35.47 12.55 30.89
N ASN A 25 36.77 12.54 31.23
CA ASN A 25 37.77 13.34 30.51
C ASN A 25 37.95 12.87 29.06
N THR A 26 37.82 11.56 28.80
CA THR A 26 37.87 11.00 27.45
C THR A 26 36.64 11.45 26.65
N CYS A 27 35.45 11.38 27.24
CA CYS A 27 34.20 11.85 26.63
C CYS A 27 34.20 13.36 26.35
N LEU A 28 34.81 14.16 27.23
CA LEU A 28 34.97 15.60 27.01
C LEU A 28 35.90 15.91 25.83
N ALA A 29 36.94 15.09 25.61
CA ALA A 29 37.94 15.29 24.57
C ALA A 29 37.50 14.76 23.19
N THR A 30 36.38 14.06 23.11
CA THR A 30 35.82 13.48 21.87
C THR A 30 35.51 14.57 20.84
N ASP A 31 35.87 14.30 19.57
CA ASP A 31 35.51 15.19 18.45
C ASP A 31 34.04 14.99 18.06
N ALA A 32 33.21 16.00 18.36
CA ALA A 32 31.80 16.00 18.04
C ALA A 32 31.47 15.87 16.54
N PHE A 33 32.41 16.17 15.63
CA PHE A 33 32.15 16.07 14.20
C PHE A 33 32.37 14.67 13.64
N THR A 34 33.37 13.93 14.12
CA THR A 34 33.84 12.67 13.51
C THR A 34 33.53 11.42 14.32
N GLU A 35 33.45 11.51 15.64
CA GLU A 35 33.33 10.35 16.53
C GLU A 35 31.88 9.91 16.74
N GLN A 36 31.70 8.61 16.93
CA GLN A 36 30.41 7.98 17.22
C GLN A 36 30.32 7.61 18.71
N PHE A 37 29.13 7.73 19.28
CA PHE A 37 28.87 7.35 20.68
C PHE A 37 28.20 5.98 20.71
N ILE A 38 28.94 4.97 21.17
CA ILE A 38 28.51 3.56 21.08
C ILE A 38 28.30 2.99 22.49
N CYS A 39 27.16 2.34 22.70
CA CYS A 39 26.88 1.50 23.86
C CYS A 39 26.48 0.12 23.34
N ASN A 40 27.09 -0.94 23.86
CA ASN A 40 26.89 -2.30 23.39
C ASN A 40 26.26 -3.19 24.46
N GLY A 41 25.46 -4.16 24.02
CA GLY A 41 25.01 -5.26 24.87
C GLY A 41 23.90 -4.94 25.87
N GLU A 42 23.06 -3.93 25.59
CA GLU A 42 21.88 -3.65 26.41
C GLU A 42 20.84 -4.77 26.20
N GLN A 43 20.35 -5.36 27.29
CA GLN A 43 19.38 -6.47 27.24
C GLN A 43 17.95 -5.94 27.31
N VAL A 44 17.07 -6.48 26.47
CA VAL A 44 15.64 -6.14 26.49
C VAL A 44 14.91 -7.16 27.37
N ASP A 45 14.76 -6.84 28.65
CA ASP A 45 14.17 -7.73 29.64
C ASP A 45 12.66 -7.53 29.82
N THR A 46 11.93 -8.65 30.00
CA THR A 46 10.48 -8.65 30.20
C THR A 46 10.06 -7.82 31.44
N ALA A 47 10.86 -7.85 32.50
CA ALA A 47 10.60 -7.09 33.71
C ALA A 47 10.71 -5.57 33.46
N GLU A 48 11.73 -5.14 32.70
CA GLU A 48 11.94 -3.73 32.35
C GLU A 48 10.86 -3.21 31.40
N ILE A 49 10.46 -3.99 30.40
CA ILE A 49 9.32 -3.67 29.53
C ILE A 49 8.07 -3.44 30.38
N LYS A 50 7.80 -4.34 31.32
CA LYS A 50 6.63 -4.25 32.19
C LYS A 50 6.67 -3.01 33.10
N GLU A 51 7.80 -2.75 33.76
CA GLU A 51 7.96 -1.55 34.59
C GLU A 51 7.81 -0.27 33.76
N PHE A 52 8.39 -0.23 32.56
CA PHE A 52 8.26 0.88 31.63
C PHE A 52 6.81 1.12 31.22
N CYS A 53 6.12 0.08 30.74
CA CYS A 53 4.70 0.13 30.35
C CYS A 53 3.80 0.58 31.51
N GLN A 54 4.09 0.16 32.74
CA GLN A 54 3.39 0.63 33.93
C GLN A 54 3.64 2.12 34.20
N ALA A 55 4.89 2.58 34.09
CA ALA A 55 5.26 3.98 34.32
C ALA A 55 4.57 4.94 33.33
N VAL A 56 4.46 4.56 32.06
CA VAL A 56 3.81 5.37 31.00
C VAL A 56 2.31 5.07 30.84
N GLY A 57 1.79 4.09 31.57
CA GLY A 57 0.38 3.69 31.54
C GLY A 57 -0.07 3.07 30.22
N ASN A 58 0.81 2.35 29.52
CA ASN A 58 0.53 1.64 28.27
C ASN A 58 0.30 0.14 28.54
N GLN A 59 -0.90 -0.34 28.21
CA GLN A 59 -1.34 -1.71 28.49
C GLN A 59 -1.75 -2.48 27.23
N ALA A 60 -1.21 -2.11 26.06
CA ALA A 60 -1.48 -2.85 24.84
C ALA A 60 -1.13 -4.34 25.02
N GLU A 61 -1.95 -5.25 24.47
CA GLU A 61 -1.81 -6.69 24.69
C GLU A 61 -0.43 -7.22 24.27
N LEU A 62 0.18 -6.58 23.27
CA LEU A 62 1.49 -6.93 22.72
C LEU A 62 2.64 -6.81 23.75
N TYR A 63 2.46 -5.97 24.78
CA TYR A 63 3.47 -5.68 25.81
C TYR A 63 3.25 -6.46 27.11
N VAL A 64 2.16 -7.22 27.20
CA VAL A 64 1.77 -7.95 28.41
C VAL A 64 2.02 -9.43 28.24
N GLU A 65 2.66 -10.05 29.23
CA GLU A 65 2.88 -11.49 29.24
C GLU A 65 1.56 -12.26 29.28
N ARG A 66 1.27 -13.03 28.22
CA ARG A 66 0.14 -13.95 28.11
C ARG A 66 0.61 -15.31 27.56
N ARG A 67 -0.02 -16.39 28.03
CA ARG A 67 0.34 -17.79 27.73
C ARG A 67 0.72 -17.99 26.25
N GLN A 68 1.99 -18.34 26.01
CA GLN A 68 2.58 -18.70 24.70
C GLN A 68 2.73 -17.58 23.65
N LYS A 69 2.65 -16.29 24.02
CA LYS A 69 3.00 -15.18 23.10
C LYS A 69 4.32 -14.53 23.48
N VAL A 70 5.10 -14.11 22.48
CA VAL A 70 6.31 -13.30 22.64
C VAL A 70 5.92 -11.91 23.13
N VAL A 71 6.56 -11.44 24.20
CA VAL A 71 6.38 -10.06 24.69
C VAL A 71 7.25 -9.13 23.85
N TYR A 72 6.63 -8.11 23.26
CA TYR A 72 7.36 -7.06 22.55
C TYR A 72 7.59 -5.86 23.46
N ALA A 73 8.59 -5.05 23.14
CA ALA A 73 8.80 -3.75 23.76
C ALA A 73 8.09 -2.65 22.95
N PRO A 74 7.52 -1.63 23.61
CA PRO A 74 6.99 -0.47 22.91
C PRO A 74 8.11 0.26 22.16
N MET A 75 7.76 0.95 21.07
CA MET A 75 8.72 1.77 20.31
C MET A 75 9.43 2.81 21.21
N ASP A 76 8.75 3.35 22.22
CA ASP A 76 9.36 4.29 23.17
C ASP A 76 10.53 3.68 23.94
N PHE A 77 10.56 2.35 24.11
CA PHE A 77 11.64 1.64 24.80
C PHE A 77 13.00 1.81 24.09
N ALA A 78 12.99 2.23 22.82
CA ALA A 78 14.18 2.66 22.09
C ALA A 78 14.99 3.73 22.84
N ILE A 79 14.31 4.66 23.53
CA ILE A 79 15.00 5.68 24.30
C ILE A 79 15.69 5.06 25.52
N VAL A 80 15.13 4.01 26.13
CA VAL A 80 15.72 3.36 27.32
C VAL A 80 17.06 2.72 26.94
N VAL A 81 17.05 1.90 25.88
CA VAL A 81 18.28 1.23 25.39
C VAL A 81 19.25 2.20 24.70
N GLY A 82 18.74 3.32 24.17
CA GLY A 82 19.54 4.30 23.44
C GLY A 82 20.01 5.50 24.26
N TRP A 83 19.46 5.73 25.45
CA TRP A 83 19.65 6.96 26.23
C TRP A 83 21.12 7.26 26.45
N LYS A 84 21.89 6.26 26.90
CA LYS A 84 23.32 6.39 27.19
C LYS A 84 24.11 6.89 25.99
N SER A 85 23.89 6.32 24.80
CA SER A 85 24.58 6.77 23.58
C SER A 85 24.16 8.17 23.15
N ILE A 86 22.85 8.45 23.17
CA ILE A 86 22.29 9.73 22.71
C ILE A 86 22.72 10.87 23.62
N ILE A 87 22.59 10.72 24.95
CA ILE A 87 22.90 11.78 25.90
C ILE A 87 24.41 12.01 26.04
N LYS A 88 25.26 11.00 25.77
CA LYS A 88 26.72 11.17 25.76
C LYS A 88 27.17 12.18 24.69
N ALA A 89 26.39 12.32 23.61
CA ALA A 89 26.70 13.21 22.49
C ALA A 89 26.65 14.71 22.81
N ILE A 90 26.04 15.13 23.93
CA ILE A 90 26.00 16.55 24.33
C ILE A 90 27.11 16.94 25.31
N PHE A 91 27.96 16.00 25.72
CA PHE A 91 29.09 16.25 26.63
C PHE A 91 30.35 16.86 26.02
N PRO A 92 30.74 16.60 24.76
CA PRO A 92 32.01 17.07 24.20
C PRO A 92 32.33 18.54 24.49
N LYS A 93 33.60 18.86 24.67
CA LYS A 93 34.05 20.23 25.00
C LYS A 93 33.78 21.23 23.86
N SER A 94 33.74 20.76 22.61
CA SER A 94 33.36 21.57 21.45
C SER A 94 31.89 22.01 21.47
N ILE A 95 31.05 21.33 22.26
CA ILE A 95 29.64 21.66 22.49
C ILE A 95 29.51 22.15 23.94
N ASP A 96 30.13 23.29 24.25
CA ASP A 96 30.01 23.88 25.58
C ASP A 96 28.63 24.53 25.79
N GLY A 97 28.08 24.34 26.98
CA GLY A 97 26.74 24.76 27.33
C GLY A 97 26.39 24.46 28.78
N ASP A 98 25.47 25.25 29.34
CA ASP A 98 24.96 25.04 30.70
C ASP A 98 23.91 23.94 30.70
N LEU A 99 24.28 22.76 31.20
CA LEU A 99 23.40 21.58 31.23
C LEU A 99 22.18 21.77 32.13
N LEU A 100 22.23 22.67 33.14
CA LEU A 100 21.07 23.02 33.96
C LEU A 100 20.02 23.80 33.16
N LYS A 101 20.41 24.44 32.05
CA LYS A 101 19.53 25.20 31.14
C LYS A 101 19.22 24.45 29.85
N LEU A 102 19.53 23.15 29.80
CA LEU A 102 19.22 22.27 28.68
C LEU A 102 17.71 22.08 28.56
N VAL A 103 17.21 22.15 27.32
CA VAL A 103 15.81 21.86 26.99
C VAL A 103 15.79 20.76 25.95
N HIS A 104 15.00 19.72 26.17
CA HIS A 104 14.68 18.74 25.14
C HIS A 104 13.57 19.32 24.27
N LEU A 105 13.85 19.61 23.00
CA LEU A 105 12.93 20.28 22.07
C LEU A 105 12.02 19.30 21.35
N SER A 106 12.58 18.20 20.84
CA SER A 106 11.83 17.23 20.06
C SER A 106 12.44 15.84 20.17
N ASN A 107 11.62 14.82 19.97
CA ASN A 107 12.06 13.45 19.87
C ASN A 107 11.26 12.70 18.80
N GLY A 108 11.95 11.94 17.97
CA GLY A 108 11.39 11.12 16.91
C GLY A 108 11.90 9.68 16.96
N PHE A 109 11.02 8.75 16.63
CA PHE A 109 11.30 7.34 16.43
C PHE A 109 10.90 6.95 15.01
N ARG A 110 11.73 6.16 14.33
CA ARG A 110 11.44 5.63 13.00
C ARG A 110 11.93 4.18 12.87
N MET A 111 11.00 3.27 12.60
CA MET A 111 11.33 1.90 12.22
C MET A 111 11.97 1.87 10.84
N LEU A 112 13.01 1.05 10.67
CA LEU A 112 13.60 0.81 9.37
C LEU A 112 12.80 -0.28 8.63
N ASP A 113 12.66 -0.12 7.31
CA ASP A 113 11.83 -0.99 6.49
C ASP A 113 12.24 -2.46 6.61
N GLY A 114 11.27 -3.32 6.92
CA GLY A 114 11.47 -4.76 7.09
C GLY A 114 12.05 -5.19 8.44
N ALA A 115 12.31 -4.26 9.37
CA ALA A 115 12.73 -4.59 10.72
C ALA A 115 11.52 -4.95 11.61
N GLU A 116 11.63 -6.05 12.37
CA GLU A 116 10.66 -6.36 13.42
C GLU A 116 10.89 -5.48 14.66
N PRO A 117 9.83 -5.08 15.39
CA PRO A 117 9.95 -4.41 16.69
C PRO A 117 10.84 -5.18 17.68
N LEU A 118 11.33 -4.46 18.70
CA LEU A 118 12.10 -5.04 19.78
C LEU A 118 11.24 -6.02 20.59
N LYS A 119 11.83 -7.11 21.05
CA LYS A 119 11.16 -8.15 21.83
C LYS A 119 12.02 -8.62 22.99
N GLN A 120 11.37 -9.28 23.95
CA GLN A 120 12.06 -9.85 25.10
C GLN A 120 13.21 -10.78 24.66
N GLY A 121 14.34 -10.64 25.33
CA GLY A 121 15.56 -11.42 25.06
C GLY A 121 16.40 -10.91 23.89
N ASP A 122 15.99 -9.83 23.22
CA ASP A 122 16.87 -9.14 22.28
C ASP A 122 18.05 -8.51 23.03
N VAL A 123 19.24 -8.60 22.43
CA VAL A 123 20.43 -7.84 22.86
C VAL A 123 20.69 -6.80 21.80
N VAL A 124 20.75 -5.54 22.22
CA VAL A 124 20.84 -4.40 21.31
C VAL A 124 22.07 -3.55 21.57
N ASP A 125 22.62 -3.05 20.48
CA ASP A 125 23.68 -2.04 20.50
C ASP A 125 23.08 -0.72 20.01
N THR A 126 23.52 0.41 20.56
CA THR A 126 23.09 1.74 20.10
C THR A 126 24.30 2.57 19.67
N ILE A 127 24.27 3.04 18.43
CA ILE A 127 25.24 3.98 17.87
C ILE A 127 24.56 5.34 17.73
N ALA A 128 25.11 6.39 18.33
CA ALA A 128 24.60 7.75 18.18
C ALA A 128 25.60 8.65 17.46
N ASP A 129 25.10 9.37 16.47
CA ASP A 129 25.84 10.37 15.69
C ASP A 129 25.27 11.76 15.95
N ILE A 130 26.14 12.78 16.01
CA ILE A 130 25.70 14.18 16.06
C ILE A 130 25.45 14.64 14.62
N ASN A 131 24.19 14.95 14.34
CA ASN A 131 23.77 15.42 13.02
C ASN A 131 23.93 16.93 12.89
N ALA A 132 23.58 17.69 13.92
CA ALA A 132 23.65 19.14 13.85
C ALA A 132 24.07 19.77 15.18
N VAL A 133 24.92 20.79 15.10
CA VAL A 133 25.22 21.74 16.18
C VAL A 133 25.07 23.13 15.59
N VAL A 134 24.00 23.84 15.93
CA VAL A 134 23.65 25.13 15.29
C VAL A 134 23.37 26.19 16.35
N ASN A 135 24.02 27.35 16.24
CA ASN A 135 23.78 28.49 17.11
C ASN A 135 22.61 29.32 16.58
N ASN A 136 21.52 29.40 17.35
CA ASN A 136 20.32 30.19 17.09
C ASN A 136 20.19 31.34 18.11
N ASP A 137 19.23 32.25 17.90
CA ASP A 137 19.00 33.38 18.81
C ASP A 137 18.59 32.93 20.23
N SER A 138 17.92 31.78 20.33
CA SER A 138 17.47 31.21 21.59
C SER A 138 18.51 30.34 22.31
N GLY A 139 19.61 29.99 21.64
CA GLY A 139 20.59 29.05 22.18
C GLY A 139 21.31 28.19 21.14
N LYS A 140 22.09 27.22 21.61
CA LYS A 140 22.78 26.23 20.77
C LYS A 140 21.92 24.96 20.66
N LEU A 141 21.44 24.67 19.46
CA LEU A 141 20.72 23.46 19.10
C LEU A 141 21.71 22.32 18.85
N VAL A 142 21.44 21.14 19.39
CA VAL A 142 22.18 19.91 19.15
C VAL A 142 21.19 18.82 18.74
N GLN A 143 21.29 18.33 17.51
CA GLN A 143 20.50 17.21 17.01
C GLN A 143 21.36 15.95 17.00
N VAL A 144 20.87 14.91 17.64
CA VAL A 144 21.53 13.61 17.77
C VAL A 144 20.66 12.55 17.13
N LYS A 145 21.26 11.66 16.34
CA LYS A 145 20.60 10.52 15.73
C LYS A 145 21.19 9.22 16.28
N GLY A 146 20.43 8.53 17.11
CA GLY A 146 20.69 7.16 17.55
C GLY A 146 20.17 6.13 16.55
N VAL A 147 20.92 5.06 16.34
CA VAL A 147 20.52 3.88 15.57
C VAL A 147 20.65 2.68 16.48
N VAL A 148 19.54 1.97 16.69
CA VAL A 148 19.51 0.73 17.46
C VAL A 148 19.76 -0.45 16.53
N LEU A 149 20.70 -1.30 16.90
CA LEU A 149 21.10 -2.50 16.15
C LEU A 149 20.75 -3.75 16.95
N ARG A 150 20.25 -4.78 16.26
CA ARG A 150 20.05 -6.14 16.78
C ARG A 150 20.80 -7.10 15.86
N ASP A 151 21.72 -7.89 16.40
CA ASP A 151 22.58 -8.79 15.64
C ASP A 151 23.33 -8.08 14.48
N GLY A 152 23.79 -6.85 14.73
CA GLY A 152 24.45 -6.00 13.72
C GLY A 152 23.54 -5.44 12.62
N LYS A 153 22.22 -5.70 12.67
CA LYS A 153 21.23 -5.13 11.74
C LYS A 153 20.53 -3.94 12.37
N ARG A 154 20.41 -2.85 11.61
CA ARG A 154 19.69 -1.64 12.06
C ARG A 154 18.20 -1.92 12.16
N VAL A 155 17.59 -1.60 13.31
CA VAL A 155 16.17 -1.86 13.61
C VAL A 155 15.35 -0.57 13.55
N MET A 156 15.84 0.47 14.21
CA MET A 156 15.12 1.74 14.37
C MET A 156 16.11 2.89 14.54
N GLU A 157 15.64 4.09 14.21
CA GLU A 157 16.34 5.35 14.38
C GLU A 157 15.61 6.20 15.42
N VAL A 158 16.37 6.83 16.30
CA VAL A 158 15.90 7.77 17.33
C VAL A 158 16.56 9.12 17.05
N THR A 159 15.77 10.15 16.82
CA THR A 159 16.29 11.51 16.60
C THR A 159 15.85 12.38 17.78
N SER A 160 16.81 12.95 18.51
CA SER A 160 16.53 13.84 19.64
C SER A 160 17.18 15.20 19.42
N GLU A 161 16.44 16.27 19.73
CA GLU A 161 16.94 17.63 19.63
C GLU A 161 17.00 18.29 21.01
N PHE A 162 18.18 18.80 21.33
CA PHE A 162 18.46 19.48 22.59
C PHE A 162 18.83 20.94 22.34
N LEU A 163 18.46 21.83 23.25
CA LEU A 163 18.79 23.25 23.19
C LEU A 163 19.47 23.68 24.49
N TYR A 164 20.73 24.09 24.38
CA TYR A 164 21.38 24.86 25.43
C TYR A 164 20.91 26.31 25.33
N ARG A 165 20.05 26.76 26.25
CA ARG A 165 19.59 28.15 26.27
C ARG A 165 20.72 29.11 26.60
N GLY A 166 20.83 30.20 25.84
CA GLY A 166 21.85 31.22 26.04
C GLY A 166 22.26 31.89 24.73
N THR A 167 23.39 32.60 24.77
CA THR A 167 23.97 33.24 23.59
C THR A 167 25.34 32.63 23.31
N PHE A 168 25.56 32.20 22.07
CA PHE A 168 26.75 31.46 21.66
C PHE A 168 27.35 32.09 20.39
N THR A 169 28.68 32.24 20.37
CA THR A 169 29.44 32.86 19.26
C THR A 169 30.51 31.95 18.67
N ASP A 170 30.59 30.71 19.16
CA ASP A 170 31.54 29.67 18.79
C ASP A 170 31.18 28.96 17.48
N TYR A 171 30.91 29.72 16.42
CA TYR A 171 30.50 29.18 15.11
C TYR A 171 31.52 28.20 14.50
N HIS A 172 32.80 28.28 14.88
CA HIS A 172 33.85 27.35 14.44
C HIS A 172 33.59 25.89 14.83
N ASN A 173 32.77 25.63 15.86
CA ASN A 173 32.37 24.28 16.29
C ASN A 173 30.99 23.86 15.75
N THR A 174 30.34 24.70 14.95
CA THR A 174 28.97 24.47 14.47
C THR A 174 28.93 23.87 13.07
N PHE A 175 28.07 22.89 12.88
CA PHE A 175 27.91 22.16 11.64
C PHE A 175 26.52 21.55 11.53
N GLN A 176 26.13 21.13 10.34
CA GLN A 176 24.90 20.38 10.11
C GLN A 176 25.11 19.37 8.98
N LYS A 177 24.73 18.12 9.23
CA LYS A 177 24.70 17.00 8.31
C LYS A 177 23.24 16.69 8.03
N THR A 178 22.84 16.80 6.77
CA THR A 178 21.45 16.58 6.34
C THR A 178 21.41 15.49 5.29
N VAL A 179 20.53 14.49 5.49
CA VAL A 179 20.13 13.56 4.43
C VAL A 179 19.01 14.23 3.66
N GLU A 180 19.25 14.59 2.41
CA GLU A 180 18.31 15.38 1.62
C GLU A 180 17.18 14.50 1.08
N THR A 181 15.97 15.06 0.99
CA THR A 181 14.83 14.36 0.38
C THR A 181 15.16 14.00 -1.06
N PRO A 182 14.97 12.74 -1.49
CA PRO A 182 15.24 12.35 -2.87
C PRO A 182 14.46 13.21 -3.87
N VAL A 183 15.12 13.68 -4.94
CA VAL A 183 14.50 14.54 -5.96
C VAL A 183 14.52 13.86 -7.32
N GLU A 184 13.37 13.75 -7.97
CA GLU A 184 13.23 13.35 -9.37
C GLU A 184 13.37 14.56 -10.30
N VAL A 185 14.26 14.48 -11.29
CA VAL A 185 14.42 15.46 -12.36
C VAL A 185 14.08 14.79 -13.69
N LYS A 186 13.00 15.26 -14.33
CA LYS A 186 12.57 14.78 -15.65
C LYS A 186 13.18 15.65 -16.75
N LEU A 187 14.02 15.05 -17.58
CA LEU A 187 14.72 15.74 -18.67
C LEU A 187 13.90 15.66 -19.95
N THR A 188 13.02 16.62 -20.21
CA THR A 188 12.08 16.55 -21.35
C THR A 188 12.73 16.87 -22.70
N SER A 189 13.79 17.67 -22.71
CA SER A 189 14.41 18.18 -23.94
C SER A 189 15.92 17.98 -23.95
N ALA A 190 16.51 18.02 -25.15
CA ALA A 190 17.98 18.01 -25.30
C ALA A 190 18.65 19.19 -24.59
N LYS A 191 17.94 20.32 -24.43
CA LYS A 191 18.40 21.48 -23.67
C LYS A 191 18.53 21.15 -22.18
N ASP A 192 17.57 20.44 -21.61
CA ASP A 192 17.60 20.06 -20.19
C ASP A 192 18.80 19.16 -19.89
N VAL A 193 19.04 18.18 -20.78
CA VAL A 193 20.22 17.32 -20.73
C VAL A 193 21.51 18.14 -20.79
N ALA A 194 21.61 19.10 -21.71
CA ALA A 194 22.79 19.95 -21.85
C ALA A 194 23.01 20.86 -20.63
N VAL A 195 21.95 21.40 -20.02
CA VAL A 195 22.02 22.22 -18.81
C VAL A 195 22.49 21.42 -17.60
N LEU A 196 22.06 20.16 -17.47
CA LEU A 196 22.53 19.29 -16.39
C LEU A 196 23.98 18.86 -16.62
N LYS A 197 24.33 18.49 -17.85
CA LYS A 197 25.72 18.12 -18.21
C LYS A 197 26.72 19.27 -18.08
N SER A 198 26.28 20.53 -18.10
CA SER A 198 27.15 21.69 -17.91
C SER A 198 27.46 22.00 -16.44
N LYS A 199 26.88 21.26 -15.48
CA LYS A 199 27.14 21.47 -14.06
C LYS A 199 28.46 20.80 -13.67
N GLU A 200 29.37 21.57 -13.07
CA GLU A 200 30.68 21.07 -12.66
C GLU A 200 30.60 20.08 -11.48
N TRP A 201 29.53 20.15 -10.68
CA TRP A 201 29.34 19.30 -9.50
C TRP A 201 28.80 17.90 -9.79
N ILE A 202 28.40 17.59 -11.03
CA ILE A 202 27.93 16.25 -11.40
C ILE A 202 28.99 15.53 -12.23
N GLN A 203 29.37 14.34 -11.80
CA GLN A 203 30.37 13.50 -12.43
C GLN A 203 29.67 12.30 -13.04
N TRP A 204 29.72 12.17 -14.37
CA TRP A 204 29.03 11.09 -15.09
C TRP A 204 29.88 9.83 -15.11
N ALA A 205 29.25 8.68 -14.87
CA ALA A 205 29.91 7.38 -14.96
C ALA A 205 30.21 7.01 -16.41
N GLU A 206 31.37 6.40 -16.67
CA GLU A 206 31.67 5.79 -17.97
C GLU A 206 30.91 4.46 -18.09
N GLY A 207 29.87 4.41 -18.91
CA GLY A 207 29.03 3.21 -19.06
C GLY A 207 28.23 3.17 -20.38
N GLU A 208 27.59 2.02 -20.65
CA GLU A 208 26.77 1.80 -21.86
C GLU A 208 25.51 2.69 -21.93
N HIS A 209 25.07 3.26 -20.81
CA HIS A 209 23.80 3.96 -20.71
C HIS A 209 23.98 5.48 -20.83
N THR A 210 23.51 6.05 -21.94
CA THR A 210 23.59 7.49 -22.22
C THR A 210 22.30 8.21 -21.80
N VAL A 211 22.44 9.35 -21.12
CA VAL A 211 21.31 10.20 -20.76
C VAL A 211 20.81 10.96 -21.99
N GLY A 212 19.59 10.65 -22.42
CA GLY A 212 18.90 11.28 -23.53
C GLY A 212 17.64 12.06 -23.10
N PRO A 213 16.94 12.70 -24.06
CA PRO A 213 15.64 13.32 -23.81
C PRO A 213 14.61 12.28 -23.32
N ASN A 214 13.71 12.72 -22.46
CA ASN A 214 12.72 11.95 -21.68
C ASN A 214 13.27 11.01 -20.59
N ALA A 215 14.55 11.14 -20.22
CA ALA A 215 15.10 10.43 -19.08
C ALA A 215 14.59 11.00 -17.75
N SER A 216 14.35 10.13 -16.76
CA SER A 216 14.07 10.53 -15.38
C SER A 216 15.23 10.16 -14.47
N LEU A 217 15.75 11.15 -13.74
CA LEU A 217 16.91 11.01 -12.86
C LEU A 217 16.51 11.24 -11.42
N VAL A 218 16.91 10.34 -10.52
CA VAL A 218 16.66 10.45 -9.08
C VAL A 218 17.96 10.78 -8.36
N PHE A 219 17.98 11.91 -7.67
CA PHE A 219 19.10 12.40 -6.87
C PHE A 219 18.90 11.99 -5.42
N ARG A 220 19.84 11.24 -4.85
CA ARG A 220 19.90 10.91 -3.41
C ARG A 220 21.18 11.49 -2.84
N LEU A 221 21.04 12.59 -2.11
CA LEU A 221 22.16 13.44 -1.70
C LEU A 221 22.24 13.56 -0.18
N ASN A 222 23.46 13.77 0.31
CA ASN A 222 23.77 14.18 1.66
C ASN A 222 24.50 15.51 1.60
N THR A 223 24.15 16.43 2.48
CA THR A 223 24.76 17.75 2.56
C THR A 223 25.40 17.94 3.93
N ILE A 224 26.63 18.44 3.94
CA ILE A 224 27.35 18.83 5.14
C ILE A 224 27.63 20.33 5.03
N VAL A 225 27.22 21.09 6.03
CA VAL A 225 27.54 22.52 6.13
C VAL A 225 28.27 22.82 7.43
N ARG A 226 29.24 23.74 7.38
CA ARG A 226 29.87 24.35 8.56
C ARG A 226 29.60 25.84 8.54
N PHE A 227 29.39 26.45 9.70
CA PHE A 227 29.00 27.85 9.77
C PHE A 227 30.18 28.75 10.08
N LYS A 228 30.25 29.90 9.40
CA LYS A 228 31.11 31.02 9.81
C LYS A 228 30.37 31.94 10.77
N ASN A 229 29.09 32.16 10.50
CA ASN A 229 28.16 32.95 11.30
C ASN A 229 26.71 32.48 11.02
N LYS A 230 25.71 33.20 11.55
CA LYS A 230 24.29 32.86 11.42
C LYS A 230 23.79 32.68 9.97
N THR A 231 24.36 33.38 8.99
CA THR A 231 23.86 33.43 7.60
C THR A 231 24.85 32.89 6.57
N THR A 232 26.13 32.78 6.94
CA THR A 232 27.21 32.42 6.02
C THR A 232 27.83 31.09 6.45
N PHE A 233 27.94 30.18 5.49
CA PHE A 233 28.63 28.92 5.65
C PHE A 233 30.13 29.11 5.36
N SER A 234 30.97 28.54 6.21
CA SER A 234 32.42 28.43 6.00
C SER A 234 32.78 27.27 5.09
N HIS A 235 31.91 26.24 5.02
CA HIS A 235 32.10 25.08 4.17
C HIS A 235 30.73 24.53 3.77
N VAL A 236 30.59 24.12 2.52
CA VAL A 236 29.41 23.38 2.03
C VAL A 236 29.90 22.23 1.17
N GLU A 237 29.54 21.02 1.58
CA GLU A 237 29.75 19.79 0.84
C GLU A 237 28.41 19.14 0.53
N THR A 238 28.25 18.63 -0.68
CA THR A 238 27.08 17.84 -1.08
C THR A 238 27.52 16.70 -1.96
N THR A 239 27.27 15.50 -1.48
CA THR A 239 27.69 14.26 -2.12
C THR A 239 26.53 13.31 -2.24
N GLY A 240 26.57 12.43 -3.25
CA GLY A 240 25.55 11.39 -3.39
C GLY A 240 25.48 10.82 -4.79
N THR A 241 24.47 10.00 -5.00
CA THR A 241 24.31 9.23 -6.24
C THR A 241 23.14 9.76 -7.06
N VAL A 242 23.31 9.75 -8.37
CA VAL A 242 22.27 10.03 -9.36
C VAL A 242 21.95 8.74 -10.09
N THR A 243 20.73 8.27 -9.92
CA THR A 243 20.26 7.05 -10.56
C THR A 243 19.29 7.34 -11.68
N MET A 244 19.38 6.63 -12.79
CA MET A 244 18.45 6.70 -13.90
C MET A 244 17.64 5.42 -13.98
N GLN A 245 16.33 5.58 -14.17
CA GLN A 245 15.43 4.47 -14.38
C GLN A 245 15.53 4.01 -15.86
N ILE A 246 16.18 2.86 -16.10
CA ILE A 246 16.40 2.30 -17.46
C ILE A 246 15.22 1.42 -17.90
N SER A 247 14.63 0.71 -16.94
CA SER A 247 13.43 -0.10 -17.08
C SER A 247 12.43 0.29 -15.98
N THR A 248 11.24 -0.33 -15.92
CA THR A 248 10.24 0.04 -14.92
C THR A 248 10.78 0.08 -13.49
N LYS A 249 11.84 -0.64 -13.11
CA LYS A 249 12.46 -0.51 -11.76
C LYS A 249 13.98 -0.62 -11.65
N GLU A 250 14.73 -0.83 -12.74
CA GLU A 250 16.19 -0.82 -12.63
C GLU A 250 16.69 0.62 -12.63
N HIS A 251 17.04 1.09 -11.44
CA HIS A 251 17.77 2.33 -11.22
C HIS A 251 19.25 2.00 -11.32
N VAL A 252 19.88 2.42 -12.40
CA VAL A 252 21.32 2.31 -12.54
C VAL A 252 21.93 3.63 -12.11
N GLU A 253 22.98 3.56 -11.31
CA GLU A 253 23.80 4.74 -11.01
C GLU A 253 24.47 5.21 -12.30
N ILE A 254 24.17 6.43 -12.72
CA ILE A 254 24.70 7.00 -13.96
C ILE A 254 25.63 8.18 -13.72
N ALA A 255 25.61 8.73 -12.51
CA ALA A 255 26.46 9.83 -12.09
C ALA A 255 26.54 9.91 -10.57
N THR A 256 27.59 10.56 -10.09
CA THR A 256 27.76 10.96 -8.69
C THR A 256 27.75 12.48 -8.61
N VAL A 257 27.11 13.02 -7.56
CA VAL A 257 27.24 14.43 -7.21
C VAL A 257 28.40 14.55 -6.24
N ASN A 258 29.31 15.48 -6.54
CA ASN A 258 30.40 15.86 -5.66
C ASN A 258 30.61 17.38 -5.77
N TYR A 259 29.96 18.12 -4.89
CA TYR A 259 30.15 19.54 -4.70
C TYR A 259 30.83 19.76 -3.36
N SER A 260 31.94 20.50 -3.33
CA SER A 260 32.59 20.92 -2.10
C SER A 260 33.18 22.31 -2.31
N THR A 261 32.97 23.21 -1.35
CA THR A 261 33.57 24.54 -1.34
C THR A 261 33.97 24.95 0.06
N ASP A 262 35.19 25.46 0.18
CA ASP A 262 35.71 26.14 1.38
C ASP A 262 35.54 27.67 1.29
N GLU A 263 34.96 28.18 0.19
CA GLU A 263 34.64 29.60 0.05
C GLU A 263 33.37 29.96 0.80
N GLU A 264 33.35 31.17 1.37
CA GLU A 264 32.21 31.69 2.10
C GLU A 264 30.98 31.82 1.20
N THR A 265 29.96 31.03 1.49
CA THR A 265 28.73 30.98 0.70
C THR A 265 27.50 31.16 1.59
N GLN A 266 26.42 31.66 1.00
CA GLN A 266 25.11 31.79 1.66
C GLN A 266 24.14 30.68 1.25
N GLY A 267 24.58 29.72 0.43
CA GLY A 267 23.70 28.66 -0.03
C GLY A 267 24.37 27.53 -0.79
N ASN A 268 23.57 26.52 -1.09
CA ASN A 268 23.98 25.32 -1.81
C ASN A 268 23.45 25.34 -3.26
N PRO A 269 24.33 25.49 -4.28
CA PRO A 269 23.91 25.59 -5.67
C PRO A 269 23.29 24.28 -6.21
N VAL A 270 23.65 23.12 -5.66
CA VAL A 270 23.09 21.82 -6.04
C VAL A 270 21.62 21.77 -5.64
N LEU A 271 21.32 22.02 -4.37
CA LEU A 271 19.94 22.02 -3.86
C LEU A 271 19.09 23.12 -4.50
N ALA A 272 19.67 24.29 -4.77
CA ALA A 272 18.97 25.37 -5.46
C ALA A 272 18.59 24.98 -6.91
N TYR A 273 19.43 24.20 -7.61
CA TYR A 273 19.08 23.64 -8.91
C TYR A 273 17.96 22.61 -8.80
N LEU A 274 18.10 21.61 -7.90
CA LEU A 274 17.12 20.55 -7.72
C LEU A 274 15.74 21.10 -7.33
N LYS A 275 15.69 22.10 -6.46
CA LYS A 275 14.43 22.77 -6.07
C LYS A 275 13.71 23.45 -7.24
N ARG A 276 14.43 23.89 -8.27
CA ARG A 276 13.83 24.54 -9.46
C ARG A 276 13.54 23.57 -10.59
N SER A 277 14.33 22.52 -10.72
CA SER A 277 14.34 21.64 -11.89
C SER A 277 13.79 20.24 -11.62
N GLY A 278 13.54 19.89 -10.37
CA GLY A 278 13.00 18.59 -9.98
C GLY A 278 11.83 18.68 -9.01
N SER A 279 11.24 17.52 -8.75
CA SER A 279 10.18 17.29 -7.78
C SER A 279 10.65 16.29 -6.74
N PRO A 280 10.49 16.57 -5.43
CA PRO A 280 10.79 15.59 -4.39
C PRO A 280 9.92 14.33 -4.54
N ILE A 281 10.52 13.17 -4.29
CA ILE A 281 9.85 11.86 -4.29
C ILE A 281 9.47 11.53 -2.84
N GLU A 282 8.42 10.73 -2.66
CA GLU A 282 7.96 10.25 -1.33
C GLU A 282 7.42 11.38 -0.43
N GLN A 283 6.69 12.34 -1.01
CA GLN A 283 6.04 13.38 -0.22
C GLN A 283 4.75 12.89 0.46
N ALA A 284 4.54 13.42 1.66
CA ALA A 284 3.25 13.42 2.31
C ALA A 284 2.20 14.13 1.44
N ILE A 285 1.11 13.44 1.16
CA ILE A 285 -0.04 13.97 0.43
C ILE A 285 -1.12 14.27 1.47
N HIS A 286 -1.32 15.55 1.76
CA HIS A 286 -2.31 16.01 2.72
C HIS A 286 -3.71 16.07 2.11
N PHE A 287 -4.73 15.82 2.93
CA PHE A 287 -6.11 15.95 2.51
C PHE A 287 -6.51 17.43 2.36
N GLU A 288 -7.30 17.75 1.32
CA GLU A 288 -7.72 19.12 1.02
C GLU A 288 -8.54 19.76 2.16
N ASN A 289 -9.26 18.95 2.93
CA ASN A 289 -10.06 19.40 4.08
C ASN A 289 -9.27 19.55 5.38
N GLY A 290 -7.95 19.31 5.38
CA GLY A 290 -7.10 19.36 6.57
C GLY A 290 -7.19 18.12 7.48
N GLY A 291 -8.01 17.13 7.13
CA GLY A 291 -8.16 15.87 7.86
C GLY A 291 -9.42 15.74 8.72
N TYR A 292 -9.53 14.61 9.42
CA TYR A 292 -10.63 14.30 10.34
C TYR A 292 -10.11 13.64 11.62
N SER A 293 -10.87 13.71 12.71
CA SER A 293 -10.47 13.06 13.96
C SER A 293 -10.59 11.55 13.86
N VAL A 294 -9.55 10.84 14.32
CA VAL A 294 -9.55 9.37 14.42
C VAL A 294 -10.00 8.86 15.79
N MET A 295 -10.36 9.77 16.70
CA MET A 295 -10.84 9.41 18.02
C MET A 295 -12.35 9.13 17.99
N PRO A 296 -12.84 8.11 18.71
CA PRO A 296 -14.26 7.78 18.74
C PRO A 296 -15.09 8.90 19.39
N GLU A 297 -16.27 9.16 18.83
CA GLU A 297 -17.23 10.11 19.40
C GLU A 297 -17.93 9.50 20.63
N GLY A 298 -17.62 10.02 21.82
CA GLY A 298 -18.25 9.63 23.08
C GLY A 298 -17.70 8.35 23.74
N SER A 299 -17.80 8.30 25.07
CA SER A 299 -17.40 7.23 26.01
C SER A 299 -15.89 6.97 26.27
N PHE A 300 -14.98 7.35 25.37
CA PHE A 300 -13.54 7.20 25.62
C PHE A 300 -12.90 8.54 26.01
N SER A 301 -12.20 8.54 27.16
CA SER A 301 -11.42 9.69 27.60
C SER A 301 -10.01 9.62 26.99
N SER A 302 -9.63 10.64 26.21
CA SER A 302 -8.23 10.88 25.82
C SER A 302 -7.47 11.71 26.87
N GLU A 303 -8.02 11.79 28.09
CA GLU A 303 -7.41 12.49 29.20
C GLU A 303 -6.52 11.56 30.02
N VAL A 304 -5.31 12.03 30.32
CA VAL A 304 -4.37 11.40 31.26
C VAL A 304 -3.95 12.42 32.29
N ILE A 305 -3.83 11.99 33.53
CA ILE A 305 -3.23 12.79 34.60
C ILE A 305 -1.75 12.43 34.67
N SER A 306 -0.87 13.42 34.62
CA SER A 306 0.57 13.21 34.78
C SER A 306 0.87 12.64 36.19
N PRO A 307 1.95 11.84 36.34
CA PRO A 307 2.18 11.10 37.58
C PRO A 307 2.43 12.06 38.74
N PHE A 308 2.09 11.63 39.96
CA PHE A 308 2.37 12.42 41.16
C PHE A 308 3.87 12.57 41.45
N SER A 309 4.67 11.58 41.05
CA SER A 309 6.14 11.58 41.17
C SER A 309 6.75 11.12 39.86
N ASN A 310 7.87 11.74 39.48
CA ASN A 310 8.64 11.38 38.28
C ASN A 310 9.68 10.28 38.54
N GLU A 311 9.88 9.87 39.80
CA GLU A 311 10.85 8.84 40.17
C GLU A 311 10.62 7.49 39.46
N PRO A 312 9.38 6.98 39.29
CA PRO A 312 9.17 5.72 38.59
C PRO A 312 9.68 5.77 37.15
N TYR A 313 9.43 6.89 36.45
CA TYR A 313 9.91 7.06 35.07
C TYR A 313 11.44 7.26 35.02
N ALA A 314 12.01 8.03 35.94
CA ALA A 314 13.47 8.21 36.03
C ALA A 314 14.19 6.88 36.22
N LYS A 315 13.66 6.00 37.08
CA LYS A 315 14.24 4.67 37.35
C LYS A 315 14.26 3.78 36.10
N VAL A 316 13.15 3.72 35.35
CA VAL A 316 13.03 2.82 34.18
C VAL A 316 13.67 3.37 32.91
N SER A 317 13.75 4.70 32.76
CA SER A 317 14.37 5.33 31.58
C SER A 317 15.87 5.56 31.72
N GLY A 318 16.38 5.57 32.96
CA GLY A 318 17.76 5.99 33.24
C GLY A 318 17.96 7.51 33.21
N ASP A 319 16.91 8.30 32.95
CA ASP A 319 16.99 9.76 33.01
C ASP A 319 16.83 10.26 34.45
N PHE A 320 17.95 10.25 35.18
CA PHE A 320 18.08 10.78 36.53
C PHE A 320 18.33 12.29 36.59
N ASN A 321 17.92 13.06 35.57
CA ASN A 321 18.06 14.52 35.60
C ASN A 321 17.34 15.12 36.83
N PRO A 322 18.08 15.78 37.76
CA PRO A 322 17.51 16.18 39.06
C PRO A 322 16.38 17.19 38.97
N ILE A 323 16.25 17.93 37.87
CA ILE A 323 15.15 18.90 37.68
C ILE A 323 13.76 18.24 37.75
N HIS A 324 13.67 16.94 37.53
CA HIS A 324 12.40 16.20 37.55
C HIS A 324 12.03 15.65 38.93
N VAL A 325 12.99 15.52 39.84
CA VAL A 325 12.80 14.81 41.13
C VAL A 325 13.19 15.64 42.35
N ASN A 326 14.03 16.66 42.18
CA ASN A 326 14.54 17.47 43.28
C ASN A 326 14.11 18.94 43.13
N PRO A 327 13.29 19.47 44.06
CA PRO A 327 12.77 20.83 43.96
C PRO A 327 13.86 21.90 44.00
N TYR A 328 14.99 21.66 44.68
CA TYR A 328 16.11 22.61 44.73
C TYR A 328 16.82 22.74 43.38
N PHE A 329 16.95 21.64 42.62
CA PHE A 329 17.53 21.70 41.28
C PHE A 329 16.57 22.34 40.28
N ALA A 330 15.27 22.08 40.41
CA ALA A 330 14.26 22.76 39.60
C ALA A 330 14.28 24.28 39.84
N ASP A 331 14.33 24.71 41.10
CA ASP A 331 14.46 26.13 41.47
C ASP A 331 15.78 26.74 40.98
N LEU A 332 16.90 26.01 41.13
CA LEU A 332 18.21 26.42 40.59
C LEU A 332 18.21 26.60 39.06
N ALA A 333 17.40 25.82 38.35
CA ALA A 333 17.20 25.92 36.90
C ALA A 333 16.12 26.93 36.50
N GLU A 334 15.54 27.67 37.46
CA GLU A 334 14.46 28.65 37.28
C GLU A 334 13.19 28.03 36.63
N LEU A 335 12.87 26.79 37.01
CA LEU A 335 11.70 26.06 36.53
C LEU A 335 10.49 26.24 37.48
N PRO A 336 9.25 26.10 36.99
CA PRO A 336 8.04 26.28 37.81
C PRO A 336 7.87 25.23 38.92
N GLY A 337 8.67 24.17 38.90
CA GLY A 337 8.65 23.06 39.84
C GLY A 337 9.37 21.85 39.25
N THR A 338 9.24 20.69 39.89
CA THR A 338 9.76 19.43 39.38
C THR A 338 8.94 18.94 38.19
N ILE A 339 9.25 19.47 37.00
CA ILE A 339 8.50 19.19 35.77
C ILE A 339 8.53 17.70 35.42
N THR A 340 7.44 17.19 34.85
CA THR A 340 7.34 15.84 34.30
C THR A 340 8.29 15.68 33.12
N HIS A 341 8.91 14.51 32.97
CA HIS A 341 9.78 14.22 31.83
C HIS A 341 9.04 14.39 30.50
N GLY A 342 9.64 15.11 29.55
CA GLY A 342 9.10 15.22 28.19
C GLY A 342 8.89 13.85 27.55
N MET A 343 9.84 12.93 27.74
CA MET A 343 9.77 11.56 27.23
C MET A 343 8.62 10.73 27.83
N TRP A 344 8.25 10.97 29.09
CA TRP A 344 7.03 10.39 29.66
C TRP A 344 5.78 10.91 28.95
N THR A 345 5.72 12.22 28.70
CA THR A 345 4.60 12.85 27.98
C THR A 345 4.50 12.32 26.55
N SER A 346 5.64 12.16 25.86
CA SER A 346 5.74 11.53 24.53
C SER A 346 5.15 10.12 24.52
N ALA A 347 5.62 9.23 25.41
CA ALA A 347 5.13 7.85 25.50
C ALA A 347 3.64 7.77 25.89
N SER A 348 3.20 8.61 26.83
CA SER A 348 1.80 8.70 27.26
C SER A 348 0.88 9.13 26.11
N THR A 349 1.31 10.11 25.30
CA THR A 349 0.58 10.56 24.11
C THR A 349 0.59 9.48 23.02
N ARG A 350 1.73 8.81 22.77
CA ARG A 350 1.85 7.76 21.74
C ARG A 350 0.92 6.58 21.98
N LYS A 351 0.64 6.23 23.24
CA LYS A 351 -0.35 5.20 23.58
C LYS A 351 -1.70 5.44 22.90
N PHE A 352 -2.18 6.68 22.82
CA PHE A 352 -3.44 6.98 22.15
C PHE A 352 -3.35 6.78 20.63
N VAL A 353 -2.19 7.05 20.04
CA VAL A 353 -1.92 6.75 18.62
C VAL A 353 -2.04 5.25 18.37
N GLU A 354 -1.46 4.42 19.23
CA GLU A 354 -1.56 2.95 19.14
C GLU A 354 -3.01 2.46 19.26
N ILE A 355 -3.76 2.99 20.23
CA ILE A 355 -5.13 2.54 20.52
C ILE A 355 -6.09 2.97 19.42
N PHE A 356 -6.12 4.26 19.08
CA PHE A 356 -7.17 4.81 18.21
C PHE A 356 -6.78 4.83 16.73
N ALA A 357 -5.53 5.19 16.42
CA ALA A 357 -5.12 5.35 15.03
C ALA A 357 -4.55 4.06 14.41
N ALA A 358 -3.91 3.22 15.23
CA ALA A 358 -3.45 1.89 14.85
C ALA A 358 -4.42 0.75 15.27
N GLU A 359 -5.61 1.09 15.79
CA GLU A 359 -6.67 0.13 16.14
C GLU A 359 -6.17 -0.97 17.10
N ASN A 360 -5.36 -0.58 18.10
CA ASN A 360 -4.74 -1.48 19.08
C ASN A 360 -3.79 -2.53 18.47
N HIS A 361 -3.18 -2.23 17.32
CA HIS A 361 -2.08 -2.96 16.71
C HIS A 361 -0.80 -2.10 16.70
N PRO A 362 -0.08 -1.97 17.83
CA PRO A 362 1.05 -1.05 17.96
C PRO A 362 2.14 -1.20 16.90
N GLN A 363 2.35 -2.41 16.39
CA GLN A 363 3.32 -2.73 15.34
C GLN A 363 3.08 -1.98 14.02
N ARG A 364 1.87 -1.42 13.80
CA ARG A 364 1.56 -0.61 12.62
C ARG A 364 2.12 0.81 12.74
N VAL A 365 2.46 1.29 13.93
CA VAL A 365 3.08 2.61 14.10
C VAL A 365 4.54 2.48 13.68
N THR A 366 4.91 3.06 12.54
CA THR A 366 6.27 2.95 11.98
C THR A 366 7.14 4.18 12.25
N SER A 367 6.51 5.34 12.46
CA SER A 367 7.21 6.57 12.82
C SER A 367 6.37 7.34 13.83
N TYR A 368 7.02 7.98 14.80
CA TYR A 368 6.38 8.87 15.77
C TYR A 368 7.33 9.98 16.15
N GLU A 369 6.97 11.23 15.87
CA GLU A 369 7.79 12.41 16.12
C GLU A 369 6.98 13.46 16.87
N VAL A 370 7.57 14.04 17.92
CA VAL A 370 6.93 15.05 18.75
C VAL A 370 7.87 16.20 19.09
N ASN A 371 7.30 17.39 19.18
CA ASN A 371 7.90 18.60 19.72
C ASN A 371 7.31 18.90 21.10
N PHE A 372 8.17 19.24 22.04
CA PHE A 372 7.82 19.68 23.39
C PHE A 372 7.68 21.20 23.40
N LEU A 373 6.44 21.68 23.42
CA LEU A 373 6.13 23.11 23.31
C LEU A 373 6.03 23.80 24.67
N SER A 374 5.62 23.06 25.69
CA SER A 374 5.47 23.59 27.04
C SER A 374 5.73 22.51 28.09
N MET A 375 6.07 22.94 29.29
CA MET A 375 6.36 22.07 30.42
C MET A 375 5.07 21.58 31.07
N VAL A 376 5.10 20.34 31.57
CA VAL A 376 4.00 19.71 32.31
C VAL A 376 4.46 19.51 33.74
N LEU A 377 3.63 19.84 34.72
CA LEU A 377 3.88 19.56 36.13
C LEU A 377 3.21 18.23 36.54
N PRO A 378 3.68 17.59 37.62
CA PRO A 378 2.98 16.47 38.25
C PRO A 378 1.52 16.80 38.54
N GLN A 379 0.63 15.83 38.31
CA GLN A 379 -0.83 15.95 38.42
C GLN A 379 -1.56 16.88 37.43
N ASP A 380 -0.86 17.45 36.44
CA ASP A 380 -1.52 18.13 35.32
C ASP A 380 -2.43 17.18 34.55
N ARG A 381 -3.56 17.71 34.05
CA ARG A 381 -4.49 16.97 33.20
C ARG A 381 -4.17 17.26 31.74
N LEU A 382 -3.88 16.21 30.99
CA LEU A 382 -3.50 16.26 29.59
C LEU A 382 -4.57 15.63 28.73
N THR A 383 -5.04 16.35 27.70
CA THR A 383 -6.01 15.84 26.72
C THR A 383 -5.34 15.73 25.36
N THR A 384 -5.27 14.53 24.80
CA THR A 384 -4.72 14.29 23.46
C THR A 384 -5.80 14.32 22.40
N LYS A 385 -5.49 14.94 21.26
CA LYS A 385 -6.26 14.93 20.02
C LYS A 385 -5.47 14.31 18.89
N LEU A 386 -6.13 13.48 18.10
CA LEU A 386 -5.55 12.78 16.96
C LEU A 386 -6.37 13.05 15.70
N SER A 387 -5.71 13.44 14.62
CA SER A 387 -6.36 13.73 13.33
C SER A 387 -5.60 13.07 12.19
N HIS A 388 -6.28 12.38 11.30
CA HIS A 388 -5.70 11.83 10.08
C HIS A 388 -5.67 12.91 9.00
N ILE A 389 -4.46 13.37 8.66
CA ILE A 389 -4.25 14.58 7.85
C ILE A 389 -3.71 14.31 6.44
N GLY A 390 -3.34 13.08 6.12
CA GLY A 390 -2.77 12.74 4.83
C GLY A 390 -2.19 11.33 4.76
N MET A 391 -1.55 11.01 3.64
CA MET A 391 -0.98 9.70 3.33
C MET A 391 0.44 9.83 2.78
N ILE A 392 1.30 8.86 3.07
CA ILE A 392 2.65 8.74 2.51
C ILE A 392 2.97 7.28 2.24
N ASN A 393 3.23 6.91 0.98
CA ASN A 393 3.64 5.54 0.60
C ASN A 393 2.73 4.41 1.16
N GLY A 394 1.41 4.65 1.23
CA GLY A 394 0.45 3.70 1.77
C GLY A 394 0.31 3.73 3.30
N LYS A 395 0.99 4.64 4.00
CA LYS A 395 0.88 4.87 5.44
C LYS A 395 -0.01 6.08 5.72
N LYS A 396 -0.82 6.01 6.77
CA LYS A 396 -1.62 7.12 7.31
C LYS A 396 -0.70 8.10 8.04
N ILE A 397 -0.90 9.39 7.84
CA ILE A 397 -0.22 10.47 8.56
C ILE A 397 -1.18 11.01 9.62
N ILE A 398 -0.86 10.78 10.88
CA ILE A 398 -1.68 11.21 12.01
C ILE A 398 -1.02 12.41 12.68
N LYS A 399 -1.72 13.54 12.71
CA LYS A 399 -1.36 14.69 13.54
C LYS A 399 -1.72 14.40 14.99
N VAL A 400 -0.80 14.75 15.88
CA VAL A 400 -0.91 14.50 17.33
C VAL A 400 -0.78 15.83 18.05
N GLU A 401 -1.78 16.19 18.86
CA GLU A 401 -1.76 17.42 19.65
C GLU A 401 -2.21 17.11 21.08
N THR A 402 -1.44 17.52 22.09
CA THR A 402 -1.82 17.35 23.49
C THR A 402 -1.91 18.71 24.17
N PHE A 403 -2.98 18.92 24.93
CA PHE A 403 -3.30 20.16 25.63
C PHE A 403 -3.33 19.93 27.13
N ASN A 404 -2.92 20.92 27.92
CA ASN A 404 -3.10 20.89 29.37
C ASN A 404 -4.50 21.40 29.79
N GLN A 405 -4.78 21.38 31.09
CA GLN A 405 -6.03 21.86 31.67
C GLN A 405 -6.37 23.33 31.36
N ASN A 406 -5.38 24.13 30.97
CA ASN A 406 -5.56 25.55 30.61
C ASN A 406 -5.80 25.75 29.11
N GLY A 407 -5.93 24.67 28.33
CA GLY A 407 -6.05 24.71 26.87
C GLY A 407 -4.74 25.07 26.14
N SER A 408 -3.60 25.08 26.83
CA SER A 408 -2.30 25.34 26.22
C SER A 408 -1.74 24.07 25.59
N LYS A 409 -1.23 24.16 24.35
CA LYS A 409 -0.60 23.03 23.66
C LYS A 409 0.75 22.71 24.31
N VAL A 410 0.91 21.47 24.78
CA VAL A 410 2.15 20.99 25.44
C VAL A 410 2.99 20.13 24.51
N VAL A 411 2.35 19.34 23.66
CA VAL A 411 3.01 18.45 22.67
C VAL A 411 2.32 18.60 21.32
N GLU A 412 3.12 18.69 20.26
CA GLU A 412 2.67 18.64 18.87
C GLU A 412 3.56 17.71 18.07
N GLY A 413 2.97 16.84 17.26
CA GLY A 413 3.73 15.84 16.54
C GLY A 413 2.97 15.17 15.40
N THR A 414 3.64 14.22 14.78
CA THR A 414 3.09 13.39 13.70
C THR A 414 3.44 11.92 13.93
N ALA A 415 2.58 11.03 13.44
CA ALA A 415 2.83 9.60 13.41
C ALA A 415 2.55 9.04 12.01
N GLU A 416 3.40 8.12 11.56
CA GLU A 416 3.17 7.35 10.33
C GLU A 416 2.73 5.94 10.69
N ILE A 417 1.53 5.55 10.25
CA ILE A 417 0.90 4.29 10.62
C ILE A 417 0.58 3.47 9.36
N ASP A 418 1.04 2.23 9.32
CA ASP A 418 0.67 1.29 8.27
C ASP A 418 -0.85 1.09 8.23
N GLN A 419 -1.40 0.96 7.02
CA GLN A 419 -2.78 0.51 6.84
C GLN A 419 -2.97 -0.93 7.35
N PRO A 420 -4.21 -1.35 7.67
CA PRO A 420 -4.48 -2.77 7.91
C PRO A 420 -4.06 -3.57 6.68
N THR A 421 -3.68 -4.85 6.84
CA THR A 421 -3.20 -5.67 5.72
C THR A 421 -4.19 -5.68 4.56
N ILE A 422 -3.77 -5.12 3.43
CA ILE A 422 -4.60 -4.97 2.22
C ILE A 422 -4.28 -6.05 1.19
N ALA A 423 -5.32 -6.56 0.53
CA ALA A 423 -5.17 -7.19 -0.77
C ALA A 423 -6.01 -6.49 -1.84
N TYR A 424 -5.41 -6.32 -3.02
CA TYR A 424 -6.08 -5.73 -4.17
C TYR A 424 -6.54 -6.83 -5.13
N VAL A 425 -7.83 -6.86 -5.42
CA VAL A 425 -8.42 -7.80 -6.37
C VAL A 425 -9.03 -7.07 -7.56
N PHE A 426 -8.91 -7.65 -8.75
CA PHE A 426 -9.35 -7.02 -10.00
C PHE A 426 -10.44 -7.86 -10.66
N THR A 427 -11.46 -7.19 -11.19
CA THR A 427 -12.71 -7.84 -11.59
C THR A 427 -12.59 -8.49 -12.97
N GLY A 428 -13.31 -9.59 -13.15
CA GLY A 428 -13.44 -10.24 -14.45
C GLY A 428 -14.48 -9.57 -15.35
N GLN A 429 -14.68 -10.15 -16.54
CA GLN A 429 -15.79 -9.80 -17.42
C GLN A 429 -17.15 -10.13 -16.76
N GLY A 430 -18.17 -9.31 -17.02
CA GLY A 430 -19.54 -9.48 -16.52
C GLY A 430 -20.05 -8.28 -15.73
N SER A 431 -19.15 -7.42 -15.27
CA SER A 431 -19.45 -6.23 -14.47
C SER A 431 -19.51 -4.93 -15.28
N GLN A 432 -19.20 -4.96 -16.57
CA GLN A 432 -19.12 -3.78 -17.43
C GLN A 432 -20.45 -3.03 -17.53
N GLU A 433 -20.37 -1.71 -17.56
CA GLU A 433 -21.52 -0.82 -17.74
C GLU A 433 -21.13 0.41 -18.59
N GLN A 434 -22.12 0.99 -19.26
CA GLN A 434 -21.92 2.20 -20.05
C GLN A 434 -21.52 3.36 -19.13
N GLY A 435 -20.47 4.10 -19.51
CA GLY A 435 -19.96 5.23 -18.74
C GLY A 435 -19.05 4.85 -17.56
N MET A 436 -18.71 3.57 -17.38
CA MET A 436 -17.83 3.14 -16.29
C MET A 436 -16.48 3.90 -16.30
N GLY A 437 -16.05 4.35 -15.12
CA GLY A 437 -14.79 5.09 -14.94
C GLY A 437 -14.77 6.52 -15.50
N MET A 438 -15.84 7.01 -16.15
CA MET A 438 -15.83 8.34 -16.77
C MET A 438 -15.85 9.49 -15.75
N ALA A 439 -16.50 9.31 -14.59
CA ALA A 439 -16.42 10.29 -13.50
C ALA A 439 -14.98 10.49 -13.00
N LEU A 440 -14.19 9.41 -12.93
CA LEU A 440 -12.77 9.48 -12.57
C LEU A 440 -11.94 10.08 -13.71
N TYR A 441 -12.25 9.75 -14.97
CA TYR A 441 -11.62 10.37 -16.14
C TYR A 441 -11.77 11.91 -16.14
N ASP A 442 -12.92 12.42 -15.72
CA ASP A 442 -13.19 13.86 -15.70
C ASP A 442 -12.51 14.59 -14.52
N SER A 443 -12.31 13.90 -13.39
CA SER A 443 -11.77 14.48 -12.15
C SER A 443 -10.27 14.25 -11.91
N SER A 444 -9.69 13.17 -12.43
CA SER A 444 -8.29 12.78 -12.18
C SER A 444 -7.40 12.94 -13.43
N PRO A 445 -6.36 13.79 -13.39
CA PRO A 445 -5.40 13.93 -14.49
C PRO A 445 -4.69 12.62 -14.84
N VAL A 446 -4.41 11.78 -13.84
CA VAL A 446 -3.74 10.49 -14.02
C VAL A 446 -4.65 9.49 -14.71
N ALA A 447 -5.90 9.38 -14.28
CA ALA A 447 -6.90 8.54 -14.94
C ALA A 447 -7.13 8.99 -16.40
N LYS A 448 -7.20 10.32 -16.62
CA LYS A 448 -7.37 10.91 -17.94
C LYS A 448 -6.24 10.54 -18.90
N ASP A 449 -4.98 10.63 -18.47
CA ASP A 449 -3.82 10.26 -19.29
C ASP A 449 -3.89 8.79 -19.73
N ILE A 450 -4.24 7.88 -18.81
CA ILE A 450 -4.32 6.44 -19.10
C ILE A 450 -5.32 6.15 -20.21
N TRP A 451 -6.53 6.71 -20.08
CA TRP A 451 -7.56 6.56 -21.09
C TRP A 451 -7.16 7.20 -22.43
N GLN A 452 -6.57 8.40 -22.41
CA GLN A 452 -6.16 9.11 -23.63
C GLN A 452 -5.04 8.39 -24.38
N ARG A 453 -4.06 7.82 -23.66
CA ARG A 453 -2.99 7.02 -24.24
C ARG A 453 -3.53 5.78 -24.93
N ALA A 454 -4.41 5.05 -24.25
CA ALA A 454 -5.06 3.87 -24.81
C ALA A 454 -5.94 4.22 -26.02
N ASP A 455 -6.73 5.29 -25.93
CA ASP A 455 -7.63 5.72 -27.00
C ASP A 455 -6.85 6.15 -28.25
N ARG A 456 -5.78 6.92 -28.08
CA ARG A 456 -4.86 7.28 -29.18
C ARG A 456 -4.25 6.03 -29.83
N HIS A 457 -3.79 5.08 -29.02
CA HIS A 457 -3.25 3.81 -29.51
C HIS A 457 -4.28 3.02 -30.34
N PHE A 458 -5.53 2.93 -29.87
CA PHE A 458 -6.61 2.28 -30.64
C PHE A 458 -6.96 3.02 -31.93
N LEU A 459 -6.99 4.35 -31.92
CA LEU A 459 -7.26 5.16 -33.12
C LEU A 459 -6.16 5.05 -34.17
N GLU A 460 -4.90 4.95 -33.74
CA GLU A 460 -3.74 4.83 -34.62
C GLU A 460 -3.58 3.42 -35.20
N ASN A 461 -3.82 2.38 -34.39
CA ASN A 461 -3.54 0.99 -34.78
C ASN A 461 -4.75 0.20 -35.25
N TYR A 462 -5.96 0.52 -34.77
CA TYR A 462 -7.18 -0.25 -35.00
C TYR A 462 -8.38 0.57 -35.54
N GLY A 463 -8.25 1.91 -35.57
CA GLY A 463 -9.19 2.80 -36.22
C GLY A 463 -10.51 3.07 -35.48
N PHE A 464 -10.57 2.81 -34.18
CA PHE A 464 -11.71 3.17 -33.33
C PHE A 464 -11.27 3.84 -32.03
N SER A 465 -12.19 4.58 -31.40
CA SER A 465 -12.01 5.15 -30.07
C SER A 465 -12.65 4.22 -29.04
N ILE A 466 -11.87 3.81 -28.03
CA ILE A 466 -12.40 3.03 -26.91
C ILE A 466 -13.26 3.91 -25.99
N LEU A 467 -12.92 5.21 -25.87
CA LEU A 467 -13.72 6.19 -25.13
C LEU A 467 -15.13 6.34 -25.72
N ASP A 468 -15.25 6.41 -27.05
CA ASP A 468 -16.55 6.43 -27.75
C ASP A 468 -17.39 5.18 -27.43
N ILE A 469 -16.76 4.00 -27.43
CA ILE A 469 -17.45 2.74 -27.11
C ILE A 469 -17.94 2.72 -25.66
N VAL A 470 -17.12 3.14 -24.70
CA VAL A 470 -17.49 3.15 -23.27
C VAL A 470 -18.58 4.20 -22.97
N ARG A 471 -18.51 5.39 -23.59
CA ARG A 471 -19.47 6.48 -23.36
C ARG A 471 -20.81 6.25 -24.03
N ASN A 472 -20.79 5.80 -25.28
CA ASN A 472 -21.98 5.80 -26.14
C ASN A 472 -22.55 4.40 -26.40
N ASN A 473 -21.79 3.34 -26.10
CA ASN A 473 -22.14 1.93 -26.37
C ASN A 473 -22.84 1.72 -27.73
N PRO A 474 -22.21 2.12 -28.85
CA PRO A 474 -22.85 2.04 -30.17
C PRO A 474 -23.15 0.58 -30.54
N LEU A 475 -24.21 0.35 -31.31
CA LEU A 475 -24.56 -0.99 -31.81
C LEU A 475 -23.61 -1.48 -32.93
N LYS A 476 -23.05 -0.54 -33.68
CA LYS A 476 -22.18 -0.80 -34.84
C LYS A 476 -21.02 0.19 -34.89
N LYS A 477 -19.85 -0.28 -35.32
CA LYS A 477 -18.68 0.58 -35.59
C LYS A 477 -18.01 0.15 -36.87
N THR A 478 -17.95 1.06 -37.84
CA THR A 478 -17.28 0.85 -39.12
C THR A 478 -15.88 1.42 -39.07
N ILE A 479 -14.89 0.58 -39.36
CA ILE A 479 -13.49 0.94 -39.52
C ILE A 479 -13.24 1.16 -41.00
N HIS A 480 -12.69 2.32 -41.37
CA HIS A 480 -12.37 2.65 -42.76
C HIS A 480 -10.86 2.53 -43.00
N PHE A 481 -10.48 1.82 -44.05
CA PHE A 481 -9.09 1.56 -44.43
C PHE A 481 -8.59 2.50 -45.54
N GLY A 482 -9.13 3.72 -45.60
CA GLY A 482 -8.77 4.71 -46.60
C GLY A 482 -7.42 5.39 -46.34
N GLY A 483 -6.67 5.66 -47.42
CA GLY A 483 -5.40 6.40 -47.37
C GLY A 483 -4.24 5.63 -46.70
N PRO A 484 -3.07 6.26 -46.54
CA PRO A 484 -1.88 5.61 -45.98
C PRO A 484 -2.10 5.10 -44.55
N LYS A 485 -2.77 5.88 -43.70
CA LYS A 485 -3.09 5.50 -42.32
C LYS A 485 -4.07 4.31 -42.27
N GLY A 486 -5.12 4.33 -43.09
CA GLY A 486 -6.09 3.24 -43.17
C GLY A 486 -5.47 1.93 -43.68
N ASN A 487 -4.53 2.01 -44.62
CA ASN A 487 -3.76 0.85 -45.09
C ASN A 487 -2.92 0.22 -43.96
N ALA A 488 -2.25 1.04 -43.13
CA ALA A 488 -1.49 0.53 -41.99
C ALA A 488 -2.40 -0.17 -40.96
N ILE A 489 -3.55 0.42 -40.63
CA ILE A 489 -4.56 -0.19 -39.76
C ILE A 489 -5.03 -1.53 -40.33
N ARG A 490 -5.29 -1.59 -41.64
CA ARG A 490 -5.70 -2.84 -42.31
C ARG A 490 -4.64 -3.92 -42.19
N GLN A 491 -3.36 -3.57 -42.37
CA GLN A 491 -2.26 -4.51 -42.19
C GLN A 491 -2.19 -5.05 -40.75
N ASN A 492 -2.46 -4.21 -39.74
CA ASN A 492 -2.56 -4.66 -38.36
C ASN A 492 -3.64 -5.73 -38.18
N TYR A 493 -4.86 -5.52 -38.71
CA TYR A 493 -5.92 -6.53 -38.68
C TYR A 493 -5.54 -7.82 -39.44
N MET A 494 -4.94 -7.69 -40.63
CA MET A 494 -4.50 -8.85 -41.44
C MET A 494 -3.36 -9.64 -40.78
N SER A 495 -2.55 -8.99 -39.94
CA SER A 495 -1.46 -9.64 -39.20
C SER A 495 -1.97 -10.53 -38.06
N MET A 496 -3.21 -10.33 -37.60
CA MET A 496 -3.81 -11.14 -36.55
C MET A 496 -4.21 -12.51 -37.08
N ARG A 497 -3.60 -13.55 -36.52
CA ARG A 497 -3.81 -14.95 -36.89
C ARG A 497 -4.07 -15.78 -35.65
N TYR A 498 -4.71 -16.92 -35.82
CA TYR A 498 -4.89 -17.95 -34.79
C TYR A 498 -4.61 -19.32 -35.40
N ASP A 499 -4.24 -20.27 -34.55
CA ASP A 499 -3.97 -21.64 -34.96
C ASP A 499 -5.13 -22.54 -34.56
N ILE A 500 -5.55 -23.42 -35.46
CA ILE A 500 -6.44 -24.53 -35.17
C ILE A 500 -5.67 -25.85 -35.34
N VAL A 501 -6.03 -26.84 -34.52
CA VAL A 501 -5.54 -28.20 -34.65
C VAL A 501 -6.63 -29.00 -35.33
N ASP A 502 -6.34 -29.54 -36.52
CA ASP A 502 -7.28 -30.40 -37.23
C ASP A 502 -7.39 -31.78 -36.55
N GLN A 503 -8.41 -32.55 -36.92
CA GLN A 503 -8.66 -33.90 -36.39
C GLN A 503 -7.48 -34.87 -36.64
N ASP A 504 -6.61 -34.57 -37.61
CA ASP A 504 -5.40 -35.32 -37.94
C ASP A 504 -4.17 -34.88 -37.13
N GLY A 505 -4.31 -33.89 -36.24
CA GLY A 505 -3.23 -33.32 -35.43
C GLY A 505 -2.37 -32.28 -36.15
N SER A 506 -2.71 -31.90 -37.40
CA SER A 506 -2.00 -30.84 -38.13
C SER A 506 -2.42 -29.44 -37.66
N ILE A 507 -1.46 -28.51 -37.60
CA ILE A 507 -1.72 -27.13 -37.18
C ILE A 507 -1.97 -26.26 -38.42
N LYS A 508 -3.16 -25.65 -38.52
CA LYS A 508 -3.50 -24.66 -39.55
C LYS A 508 -3.59 -23.26 -38.96
N THR A 509 -2.78 -22.33 -39.49
CA THR A 509 -2.84 -20.92 -39.12
C THR A 509 -3.85 -20.19 -40.00
N LEU A 510 -4.90 -19.63 -39.40
CA LEU A 510 -5.97 -18.91 -40.06
C LEU A 510 -5.96 -17.41 -39.69
N PRO A 511 -6.38 -16.52 -40.62
CA PRO A 511 -6.57 -15.11 -40.30
C PRO A 511 -7.72 -14.95 -39.31
N LEU A 512 -7.54 -14.09 -38.30
CA LEU A 512 -8.57 -13.81 -37.32
C LEU A 512 -9.76 -13.05 -37.95
N PHE A 513 -9.48 -12.24 -38.97
CA PHE A 513 -10.47 -11.53 -39.77
C PHE A 513 -10.44 -11.99 -41.23
N PRO A 514 -11.07 -13.13 -41.57
CA PRO A 514 -11.04 -13.68 -42.94
C PRO A 514 -11.66 -12.74 -43.98
N GLY A 515 -12.57 -11.85 -43.56
CA GLY A 515 -13.19 -10.83 -44.42
C GLY A 515 -12.34 -9.57 -44.68
N ILE A 516 -11.16 -9.45 -44.06
CA ILE A 516 -10.24 -8.32 -44.26
C ILE A 516 -9.05 -8.79 -45.09
N ASN A 517 -8.93 -8.25 -46.30
CA ASN A 517 -7.85 -8.53 -47.25
C ASN A 517 -7.33 -7.23 -47.89
N GLU A 518 -6.40 -7.34 -48.85
CA GLU A 518 -5.77 -6.18 -49.50
C GLU A 518 -6.73 -5.28 -50.30
N THR A 519 -7.94 -5.74 -50.63
CA THR A 519 -8.94 -4.97 -51.37
C THR A 519 -10.08 -4.48 -50.47
N THR A 520 -10.17 -4.94 -49.22
CA THR A 520 -11.18 -4.48 -48.27
C THR A 520 -10.98 -3.00 -47.94
N HIS A 521 -12.04 -2.18 -48.14
CA HIS A 521 -12.04 -0.75 -47.86
C HIS A 521 -12.58 -0.38 -46.47
N PHE A 522 -13.43 -1.23 -45.89
CA PHE A 522 -13.98 -1.04 -44.57
C PHE A 522 -14.35 -2.37 -43.92
N TYR A 523 -14.44 -2.39 -42.59
CA TYR A 523 -14.94 -3.53 -41.81
C TYR A 523 -15.89 -3.01 -40.72
N THR A 524 -17.00 -3.70 -40.48
CA THR A 524 -18.02 -3.26 -39.51
C THR A 524 -18.17 -4.25 -38.38
N PHE A 525 -17.87 -3.83 -37.15
CA PHE A 525 -18.23 -4.55 -35.94
C PHE A 525 -19.71 -4.32 -35.62
N GLN A 526 -20.42 -5.36 -35.19
CA GLN A 526 -21.83 -5.29 -34.82
C GLN A 526 -22.10 -6.15 -33.59
N SER A 527 -22.93 -5.65 -32.67
CA SER A 527 -23.38 -6.39 -31.49
C SER A 527 -24.83 -5.98 -31.16
N PRO A 528 -25.78 -6.92 -31.01
CA PRO A 528 -27.19 -6.60 -30.72
C PRO A 528 -27.39 -5.78 -29.44
N ASN A 529 -26.56 -6.02 -28.42
CA ASN A 529 -26.65 -5.39 -27.10
C ASN A 529 -25.67 -4.21 -26.93
N GLY A 530 -25.10 -3.72 -28.04
CA GLY A 530 -24.04 -2.71 -28.04
C GLY A 530 -22.64 -3.31 -28.02
N LEU A 531 -21.69 -2.59 -28.60
CA LEU A 531 -20.31 -3.04 -28.74
C LEU A 531 -19.59 -3.21 -27.39
N LEU A 532 -20.02 -2.51 -26.34
CA LEU A 532 -19.45 -2.68 -25.00
C LEU A 532 -19.74 -4.07 -24.40
N ALA A 533 -20.76 -4.78 -24.90
CA ALA A 533 -21.05 -6.16 -24.53
C ALA A 533 -20.25 -7.19 -25.35
N ALA A 534 -19.61 -6.76 -26.45
CA ALA A 534 -18.78 -7.64 -27.26
C ALA A 534 -17.38 -7.79 -26.62
N THR A 535 -16.97 -9.04 -26.41
CA THR A 535 -15.83 -9.43 -25.58
C THR A 535 -14.54 -8.67 -25.92
N GLN A 536 -14.26 -8.45 -27.20
CA GLN A 536 -13.08 -7.73 -27.67
C GLN A 536 -13.02 -6.25 -27.26
N PHE A 537 -14.16 -5.61 -27.00
CA PHE A 537 -14.20 -4.22 -26.51
C PHE A 537 -14.40 -4.17 -24.99
N THR A 538 -15.16 -5.12 -24.44
CA THR A 538 -15.35 -5.26 -22.99
C THR A 538 -14.02 -5.41 -22.25
N GLN A 539 -13.14 -6.29 -22.75
CA GLN A 539 -11.89 -6.62 -22.06
C GLN A 539 -10.95 -5.40 -21.93
N PRO A 540 -10.62 -4.66 -23.01
CA PRO A 540 -9.87 -3.41 -22.90
C PRO A 540 -10.55 -2.37 -22.01
N ALA A 541 -11.87 -2.19 -22.14
CA ALA A 541 -12.59 -1.17 -21.40
C ALA A 541 -12.54 -1.41 -19.88
N LEU A 542 -12.79 -2.64 -19.43
CA LEU A 542 -12.70 -3.01 -18.01
C LEU A 542 -11.26 -2.81 -17.49
N THR A 543 -10.29 -3.33 -18.23
CA THR A 543 -8.87 -3.24 -17.86
C THR A 543 -8.41 -1.80 -17.69
N LEU A 544 -8.85 -0.89 -18.58
CA LEU A 544 -8.51 0.54 -18.50
C LEU A 544 -9.17 1.23 -17.31
N MET A 545 -10.44 0.94 -17.03
CA MET A 545 -11.15 1.47 -15.87
C MET A 545 -10.42 1.07 -14.58
N GLU A 546 -10.08 -0.21 -14.45
CA GLU A 546 -9.43 -0.76 -13.26
C GLU A 546 -8.02 -0.21 -13.08
N LYS A 547 -7.22 -0.17 -14.15
CA LYS A 547 -5.88 0.44 -14.13
C LYS A 547 -5.95 1.92 -13.78
N ALA A 548 -6.90 2.67 -14.34
CA ALA A 548 -7.07 4.10 -14.05
C ALA A 548 -7.44 4.36 -12.58
N ALA A 549 -8.36 3.56 -12.01
CA ALA A 549 -8.71 3.65 -10.60
C ALA A 549 -7.52 3.35 -9.69
N PHE A 550 -6.75 2.31 -10.00
CA PHE A 550 -5.55 1.97 -9.23
C PHE A 550 -4.48 3.07 -9.30
N GLU A 551 -4.27 3.66 -10.48
CA GLU A 551 -3.26 4.71 -10.67
C GLU A 551 -3.62 6.03 -10.00
N ASP A 552 -4.91 6.37 -9.95
CA ASP A 552 -5.37 7.49 -9.15
C ASP A 552 -5.09 7.26 -7.66
N MET A 553 -5.41 6.07 -7.13
CA MET A 553 -5.08 5.71 -5.73
C MET A 553 -3.58 5.79 -5.45
N ARG A 554 -2.73 5.30 -6.36
CA ARG A 554 -1.27 5.39 -6.25
C ARG A 554 -0.79 6.84 -6.22
N SER A 555 -1.34 7.70 -7.08
CA SER A 555 -0.96 9.11 -7.14
C SER A 555 -1.30 9.88 -5.86
N LYS A 556 -2.24 9.38 -5.05
CA LYS A 556 -2.62 9.93 -3.73
C LYS A 556 -1.95 9.22 -2.56
N GLY A 557 -0.96 8.35 -2.81
CA GLY A 557 -0.21 7.67 -1.76
C GLY A 557 -1.00 6.62 -0.98
N LEU A 558 -2.10 6.10 -1.54
CA LEU A 558 -3.01 5.16 -0.86
C LEU A 558 -2.57 3.69 -0.95
N ILE A 559 -1.63 3.38 -1.85
CA ILE A 559 -1.25 2.00 -2.17
C ILE A 559 -0.17 1.49 -1.22
N GLN A 560 -0.44 0.34 -0.58
CA GLN A 560 0.55 -0.38 0.24
C GLN A 560 1.55 -1.13 -0.65
N HIS A 561 2.86 -0.96 -0.42
CA HIS A 561 3.92 -1.56 -1.26
C HIS A 561 4.07 -3.09 -1.12
N ASN A 562 3.67 -3.66 0.01
CA ASN A 562 3.79 -5.09 0.34
C ASN A 562 2.42 -5.76 0.49
N CYS A 563 1.56 -5.61 -0.53
CA CYS A 563 0.24 -6.23 -0.56
C CYS A 563 0.21 -7.48 -1.45
N ALA A 564 -0.67 -8.42 -1.11
CA ALA A 564 -1.06 -9.49 -2.02
C ALA A 564 -2.02 -8.95 -3.08
N PHE A 565 -1.98 -9.52 -4.29
CA PHE A 565 -2.91 -9.15 -5.34
C PHE A 565 -3.26 -10.32 -6.26
N ALA A 566 -4.49 -10.29 -6.74
CA ALA A 566 -5.03 -11.28 -7.66
C ALA A 566 -6.02 -10.60 -8.61
N GLY A 567 -6.39 -11.26 -9.70
CA GLY A 567 -7.47 -10.77 -10.53
C GLY A 567 -8.27 -11.93 -11.10
N HIS A 568 -9.58 -11.82 -11.08
CA HIS A 568 -10.46 -12.89 -11.53
C HIS A 568 -10.53 -12.89 -13.06
N SER A 569 -10.06 -13.98 -13.69
CA SER A 569 -10.04 -14.12 -15.15
C SER A 569 -9.31 -12.93 -15.84
N LEU A 570 -10.05 -12.04 -16.51
CA LEU A 570 -9.52 -10.83 -17.15
C LEU A 570 -8.76 -9.93 -16.16
N GLY A 571 -9.24 -9.81 -14.92
CA GLY A 571 -8.65 -8.94 -13.91
C GLY A 571 -7.20 -9.28 -13.62
N GLU A 572 -6.73 -10.50 -13.92
CA GLU A 572 -5.33 -10.91 -13.76
C GLU A 572 -4.38 -10.03 -14.61
N TYR A 573 -4.82 -9.63 -15.81
CA TYR A 573 -4.08 -8.71 -16.68
C TYR A 573 -4.07 -7.29 -16.10
N SER A 574 -5.21 -6.83 -15.59
CA SER A 574 -5.30 -5.54 -14.90
C SER A 574 -4.41 -5.49 -13.67
N ALA A 575 -4.42 -6.55 -12.85
CA ALA A 575 -3.62 -6.63 -11.62
C ALA A 575 -2.11 -6.63 -11.93
N LEU A 576 -1.69 -7.41 -12.93
CA LEU A 576 -0.29 -7.44 -13.38
C LEU A 576 0.17 -6.13 -14.03
N ALA A 577 -0.73 -5.41 -14.71
CA ALA A 577 -0.39 -4.08 -15.25
C ALA A 577 -0.41 -2.99 -14.16
N ALA A 578 -1.34 -3.07 -13.21
CA ALA A 578 -1.51 -2.12 -12.12
C ALA A 578 -0.38 -2.21 -11.11
N ILE A 579 -0.16 -3.40 -10.55
CA ILE A 579 0.75 -3.64 -9.42
C ILE A 579 2.05 -4.29 -9.88
N GLY A 580 1.95 -5.30 -10.74
CA GLY A 580 3.12 -6.01 -11.28
C GLY A 580 3.95 -5.19 -12.27
N GLU A 581 3.38 -4.11 -12.84
CA GLU A 581 3.99 -3.24 -13.85
C GLU A 581 4.57 -4.01 -15.06
N VAL A 582 3.97 -5.14 -15.41
CA VAL A 582 4.45 -6.07 -16.44
C VAL A 582 4.16 -5.56 -17.85
N LEU A 583 3.03 -4.87 -18.02
CA LEU A 583 2.50 -4.45 -19.31
C LEU A 583 2.30 -2.92 -19.31
N PRO A 584 2.95 -2.18 -20.23
CA PRO A 584 2.57 -0.79 -20.47
C PRO A 584 1.16 -0.74 -21.08
N ILE A 585 0.49 0.41 -20.95
CA ILE A 585 -0.92 0.60 -21.33
C ILE A 585 -1.19 0.13 -22.76
N GLU A 586 -0.32 0.50 -23.70
CA GLU A 586 -0.44 0.16 -25.12
C GLU A 586 -0.35 -1.35 -25.36
N SER A 587 0.56 -2.03 -24.68
CA SER A 587 0.70 -3.49 -24.78
C SER A 587 -0.42 -4.23 -24.05
N LEU A 588 -0.89 -3.69 -22.93
CA LEU A 588 -2.01 -4.22 -22.17
C LEU A 588 -3.27 -4.28 -23.03
N VAL A 589 -3.65 -3.14 -23.63
CA VAL A 589 -4.86 -3.06 -24.45
C VAL A 589 -4.78 -3.92 -25.72
N ASP A 590 -3.59 -4.04 -26.31
CA ASP A 590 -3.33 -4.96 -27.43
C ASP A 590 -3.58 -6.43 -27.03
N VAL A 591 -3.00 -6.86 -25.89
CA VAL A 591 -3.12 -8.23 -25.40
C VAL A 591 -4.56 -8.59 -25.08
N VAL A 592 -5.29 -7.73 -24.37
CA VAL A 592 -6.68 -8.03 -23.99
C VAL A 592 -7.66 -7.88 -25.15
N PHE A 593 -7.40 -6.99 -26.12
CA PHE A 593 -8.16 -6.94 -27.38
C PHE A 593 -7.95 -8.22 -28.20
N TYR A 594 -6.70 -8.64 -28.39
CA TYR A 594 -6.38 -9.87 -29.10
C TYR A 594 -6.96 -11.09 -28.37
N ARG A 595 -6.84 -11.17 -27.04
CA ARG A 595 -7.46 -12.23 -26.22
C ARG A 595 -8.96 -12.35 -26.46
N GLY A 596 -9.68 -11.23 -26.39
CA GLY A 596 -11.13 -11.22 -26.62
C GLY A 596 -11.51 -11.65 -28.03
N MET A 597 -10.73 -11.25 -29.04
CA MET A 597 -10.92 -11.66 -30.43
C MET A 597 -10.62 -13.15 -30.66
N THR A 598 -9.52 -13.68 -30.13
CA THR A 598 -9.16 -15.11 -30.28
C THR A 598 -10.23 -16.01 -29.69
N MET A 599 -10.77 -15.64 -28.53
CA MET A 599 -11.85 -16.41 -27.89
C MET A 599 -13.13 -16.43 -28.74
N GLN A 600 -13.47 -15.30 -29.38
CA GLN A 600 -14.67 -15.20 -30.20
C GLN A 600 -14.58 -16.00 -31.50
N VAL A 601 -13.39 -16.08 -32.10
CA VAL A 601 -13.16 -16.77 -33.38
C VAL A 601 -12.91 -18.27 -33.19
N ALA A 602 -12.48 -18.71 -32.01
CA ALA A 602 -12.24 -20.12 -31.72
C ALA A 602 -13.51 -21.00 -31.80
N VAL A 603 -14.69 -20.39 -31.68
CA VAL A 603 -15.96 -21.12 -31.64
C VAL A 603 -16.62 -21.14 -33.03
N PRO A 604 -16.93 -22.32 -33.58
CA PRO A 604 -17.71 -22.43 -34.80
C PRO A 604 -19.11 -21.82 -34.62
N ARG A 605 -19.52 -20.99 -35.58
CA ARG A 605 -20.81 -20.30 -35.57
C ARG A 605 -21.65 -20.68 -36.77
N ASP A 606 -22.97 -20.74 -36.59
CA ASP A 606 -23.92 -20.96 -37.68
C ASP A 606 -24.05 -19.74 -38.61
N SER A 607 -24.85 -19.86 -39.67
CA SER A 607 -25.09 -18.79 -40.65
C SER A 607 -25.70 -17.51 -40.06
N VAL A 608 -26.25 -17.57 -38.85
CA VAL A 608 -26.84 -16.45 -38.11
C VAL A 608 -25.92 -16.00 -36.96
N GLY A 609 -24.71 -16.55 -36.86
CA GLY A 609 -23.69 -16.19 -35.87
C GLY A 609 -23.85 -16.84 -34.51
N ARG A 610 -24.72 -17.84 -34.34
CA ARG A 610 -24.97 -18.53 -33.06
C ARG A 610 -23.95 -19.65 -32.83
N SER A 611 -23.64 -19.90 -31.57
CA SER A 611 -22.75 -20.98 -31.11
C SER A 611 -23.54 -22.06 -30.37
N ASN A 612 -23.03 -23.30 -30.41
CA ASN A 612 -23.55 -24.44 -29.64
C ASN A 612 -22.94 -24.55 -28.23
N TYR A 613 -22.23 -23.53 -27.78
CA TYR A 613 -21.60 -23.48 -26.45
C TYR A 613 -22.19 -22.37 -25.59
N GLY A 614 -22.02 -22.50 -24.28
CA GLY A 614 -22.42 -21.48 -23.32
C GLY A 614 -21.83 -21.72 -21.94
N MET A 615 -22.35 -20.98 -20.96
CA MET A 615 -21.94 -21.09 -19.56
C MET A 615 -23.14 -20.99 -18.62
N VAL A 616 -23.09 -21.72 -17.51
CA VAL A 616 -24.15 -21.76 -16.49
C VAL A 616 -23.52 -21.59 -15.11
N ALA A 617 -24.02 -20.62 -14.33
CA ALA A 617 -23.70 -20.50 -12.92
C ALA A 617 -24.49 -21.52 -12.09
N ILE A 618 -23.84 -22.16 -11.13
CA ILE A 618 -24.37 -23.27 -10.34
C ILE A 618 -24.26 -22.92 -8.85
N ASN A 619 -25.35 -23.12 -8.11
CA ASN A 619 -25.38 -23.05 -6.66
C ASN A 619 -25.69 -24.44 -6.05
N PRO A 620 -24.65 -25.20 -5.62
CA PRO A 620 -24.79 -26.53 -5.01
C PRO A 620 -25.77 -26.58 -3.84
N SER A 621 -25.74 -25.59 -2.94
CA SER A 621 -26.60 -25.54 -1.75
C SER A 621 -28.11 -25.55 -2.08
N ARG A 622 -28.50 -25.15 -3.30
CA ARG A 622 -29.91 -25.19 -3.73
C ARG A 622 -30.38 -26.59 -4.07
N VAL A 623 -29.47 -27.53 -4.40
CA VAL A 623 -29.78 -28.95 -4.64
C VAL A 623 -30.11 -29.61 -3.30
N SER A 624 -29.16 -29.70 -2.39
CA SER A 624 -29.38 -30.11 -1.00
C SER A 624 -28.33 -29.49 -0.09
N PRO A 625 -28.57 -29.41 1.24
CA PRO A 625 -27.56 -28.92 2.20
C PRO A 625 -26.27 -29.75 2.23
N THR A 626 -26.33 -31.03 1.83
CA THR A 626 -25.22 -31.99 1.78
C THR A 626 -24.53 -32.05 0.42
N PHE A 627 -25.08 -31.41 -0.63
CA PHE A 627 -24.51 -31.45 -1.97
C PHE A 627 -23.32 -30.49 -2.06
N ASN A 628 -22.11 -31.05 -1.94
CA ASN A 628 -20.85 -30.32 -1.87
C ASN A 628 -20.08 -30.25 -3.20
N ASP A 629 -18.92 -29.58 -3.18
CA ASP A 629 -17.97 -29.45 -4.29
C ASP A 629 -17.67 -30.78 -4.99
N SER A 630 -17.33 -31.81 -4.21
CA SER A 630 -16.97 -33.14 -4.75
C SER A 630 -18.15 -33.80 -5.48
N ALA A 631 -19.36 -33.66 -4.94
CA ALA A 631 -20.57 -34.17 -5.58
C ALA A 631 -20.85 -33.44 -6.91
N LEU A 632 -20.67 -32.11 -6.96
CA LEU A 632 -20.84 -31.33 -8.18
C LEU A 632 -19.83 -31.76 -9.26
N ARG A 633 -18.54 -31.83 -8.92
CA ARG A 633 -17.48 -32.28 -9.84
C ARG A 633 -17.78 -33.64 -10.43
N TYR A 634 -18.20 -34.59 -9.58
CA TYR A 634 -18.55 -35.92 -10.04
C TYR A 634 -19.72 -35.93 -11.03
N VAL A 635 -20.78 -35.16 -10.79
CA VAL A 635 -21.93 -35.05 -11.71
C VAL A 635 -21.51 -34.46 -13.05
N VAL A 636 -20.72 -33.38 -13.02
CA VAL A 636 -20.21 -32.72 -14.24
C VAL A 636 -19.35 -33.68 -15.06
N ASP A 637 -18.38 -34.34 -14.43
CA ASP A 637 -17.50 -35.32 -15.08
C ASP A 637 -18.28 -36.51 -15.65
N ALA A 638 -19.29 -37.00 -14.92
CA ALA A 638 -20.10 -38.13 -15.35
C ALA A 638 -20.96 -37.79 -16.58
N ILE A 639 -21.50 -36.57 -16.66
CA ILE A 639 -22.24 -36.10 -17.84
C ILE A 639 -21.30 -35.99 -19.02
N ALA A 640 -20.15 -35.31 -18.87
CA ALA A 640 -19.17 -35.13 -19.94
C ALA A 640 -18.69 -36.48 -20.52
N ARG A 641 -18.41 -37.47 -19.65
CA ARG A 641 -18.00 -38.81 -20.07
C ARG A 641 -19.09 -39.58 -20.82
N GLN A 642 -20.35 -39.45 -20.40
CA GLN A 642 -21.47 -40.19 -21.01
C GLN A 642 -21.92 -39.59 -22.33
N SER A 643 -21.91 -38.26 -22.45
CA SER A 643 -22.25 -37.59 -23.71
C SER A 643 -21.09 -37.53 -24.70
N ASN A 644 -19.86 -37.78 -24.24
CA ASN A 644 -18.63 -37.59 -25.01
C ASN A 644 -18.53 -36.17 -25.59
N GLY A 645 -19.05 -35.18 -24.85
CA GLY A 645 -19.05 -33.77 -25.23
C GLY A 645 -18.46 -32.90 -24.13
N LEU A 646 -18.22 -31.62 -24.45
CA LEU A 646 -17.59 -30.69 -23.51
C LEU A 646 -18.56 -30.30 -22.38
N LEU A 647 -18.13 -30.48 -21.13
CA LEU A 647 -18.75 -29.90 -19.94
C LEU A 647 -17.73 -29.88 -18.80
N GLU A 648 -17.34 -28.70 -18.34
CA GLU A 648 -16.29 -28.52 -17.35
C GLU A 648 -16.66 -27.41 -16.36
N ILE A 649 -16.23 -27.55 -15.10
CA ILE A 649 -16.27 -26.44 -14.14
C ILE A 649 -15.08 -25.52 -14.45
N VAL A 650 -15.39 -24.27 -14.77
CA VAL A 650 -14.41 -23.31 -15.26
C VAL A 650 -14.21 -22.11 -14.33
N ASN A 651 -15.12 -21.88 -13.39
CA ASN A 651 -14.91 -20.93 -12.30
C ASN A 651 -15.35 -21.54 -10.97
N GLU A 652 -14.41 -21.56 -10.03
CA GLU A 652 -14.60 -22.00 -8.66
C GLU A 652 -14.65 -20.75 -7.78
N ASN A 653 -15.83 -20.12 -7.64
CA ASN A 653 -15.96 -18.78 -7.09
C ASN A 653 -16.14 -18.74 -5.56
N VAL A 654 -17.12 -19.48 -5.04
CA VAL A 654 -17.43 -19.54 -3.60
C VAL A 654 -17.78 -20.98 -3.24
N GLU A 655 -17.08 -21.53 -2.25
CA GLU A 655 -17.17 -22.93 -1.84
C GLU A 655 -18.62 -23.33 -1.51
N ASN A 656 -19.10 -24.41 -2.14
CA ASN A 656 -20.46 -24.94 -2.02
C ASN A 656 -21.61 -23.96 -2.36
N TRP A 657 -21.30 -22.78 -2.91
CA TRP A 657 -22.29 -21.71 -3.17
C TRP A 657 -22.32 -21.22 -4.60
N GLN A 658 -21.16 -20.99 -5.23
CA GLN A 658 -21.09 -20.43 -6.58
C GLN A 658 -19.97 -21.05 -7.40
N TYR A 659 -20.37 -21.77 -8.44
CA TYR A 659 -19.51 -22.33 -9.47
C TYR A 659 -20.01 -21.88 -10.84
N VAL A 660 -19.18 -21.97 -11.88
CA VAL A 660 -19.62 -21.80 -13.27
C VAL A 660 -19.13 -22.99 -14.07
N ALA A 661 -20.04 -23.62 -14.80
CA ALA A 661 -19.70 -24.64 -15.78
C ALA A 661 -19.81 -24.08 -17.21
N ALA A 662 -18.90 -24.50 -18.07
CA ALA A 662 -18.90 -24.19 -19.50
C ALA A 662 -18.93 -25.48 -20.32
N GLY A 663 -19.59 -25.45 -21.47
CA GLY A 663 -19.73 -26.64 -22.29
C GLY A 663 -20.69 -26.44 -23.44
N GLU A 664 -21.03 -27.55 -24.08
CA GLU A 664 -22.09 -27.59 -25.09
C GLU A 664 -23.45 -27.30 -24.46
N LEU A 665 -24.33 -26.59 -25.19
CA LEU A 665 -25.66 -26.23 -24.70
C LEU A 665 -26.51 -27.46 -24.32
N SER A 666 -26.33 -28.57 -25.02
CA SER A 666 -26.93 -29.88 -24.70
C SER A 666 -26.51 -30.38 -23.32
N ASN A 667 -25.21 -30.41 -23.04
CA ASN A 667 -24.67 -30.87 -21.76
C ASN A 667 -25.03 -29.94 -20.61
N LEU A 668 -25.13 -28.63 -20.86
CA LEU A 668 -25.57 -27.64 -19.87
C LEU A 668 -27.06 -27.83 -19.51
N ASP A 669 -27.93 -28.13 -20.49
CA ASP A 669 -29.34 -28.44 -20.23
C ASP A 669 -29.50 -29.81 -19.52
N ALA A 670 -28.65 -30.79 -19.87
CA ALA A 670 -28.59 -32.07 -19.19
C ALA A 670 -28.20 -31.90 -17.72
N LEU A 671 -27.17 -31.10 -17.43
CA LEU A 671 -26.76 -30.75 -16.07
C LEU A 671 -27.90 -30.10 -15.29
N SER A 672 -28.57 -29.11 -15.88
CA SER A 672 -29.74 -28.47 -15.28
C SER A 672 -30.84 -29.49 -14.95
N THR A 673 -31.12 -30.41 -15.88
CA THR A 673 -32.13 -31.47 -15.72
C THR A 673 -31.76 -32.46 -14.62
N VAL A 674 -30.51 -32.90 -14.55
CA VAL A 674 -30.00 -33.80 -13.49
C VAL A 674 -30.12 -33.14 -12.12
N LEU A 675 -29.64 -31.90 -11.96
CA LEU A 675 -29.70 -31.20 -10.68
C LEU A 675 -31.16 -30.94 -10.23
N ASN A 676 -32.05 -30.62 -11.16
CA ASN A 676 -33.48 -30.50 -10.89
C ASN A 676 -34.07 -31.85 -10.43
N TYR A 677 -33.71 -32.95 -11.07
CA TYR A 677 -34.18 -34.29 -10.71
C TYR A 677 -33.71 -34.68 -9.30
N LEU A 678 -32.42 -34.49 -8.99
CA LEU A 678 -31.88 -34.75 -7.65
C LEU A 678 -32.60 -33.95 -6.57
N LYS A 679 -32.92 -32.68 -6.84
CA LYS A 679 -33.71 -31.85 -5.92
C LYS A 679 -35.12 -32.40 -5.71
N VAL A 680 -35.85 -32.62 -6.80
CA VAL A 680 -37.28 -32.99 -6.75
C VAL A 680 -37.46 -34.35 -6.10
N GLN A 681 -36.59 -35.31 -6.42
CA GLN A 681 -36.59 -36.64 -5.80
C GLN A 681 -35.95 -36.67 -4.41
N LYS A 682 -35.40 -35.54 -3.93
CA LYS A 682 -34.71 -35.41 -2.63
C LYS A 682 -33.61 -36.46 -2.45
N ILE A 683 -32.91 -36.79 -3.53
CA ILE A 683 -31.82 -37.77 -3.53
C ILE A 683 -30.59 -37.11 -2.92
N ASP A 684 -30.13 -37.66 -1.80
CA ASP A 684 -28.94 -37.19 -1.08
C ASP A 684 -27.76 -38.10 -1.41
N LEU A 685 -26.90 -37.66 -2.34
CA LEU A 685 -25.76 -38.46 -2.79
C LEU A 685 -24.81 -38.82 -1.64
N GLN A 686 -24.65 -37.93 -0.66
CA GLN A 686 -23.71 -38.16 0.45
C GLN A 686 -24.23 -39.27 1.37
N LYS A 687 -25.52 -39.26 1.70
CA LYS A 687 -26.15 -40.36 2.46
C LYS A 687 -26.20 -41.67 1.70
N LEU A 688 -26.38 -41.62 0.37
CA LEU A 688 -26.31 -42.82 -0.45
C LEU A 688 -24.89 -43.41 -0.42
N MET A 689 -23.85 -42.58 -0.48
CA MET A 689 -22.46 -43.05 -0.36
C MET A 689 -22.14 -43.68 1.01
N GLU A 690 -22.87 -43.33 2.08
CA GLU A 690 -22.74 -43.95 3.41
C GLU A 690 -23.50 -45.28 3.52
N THR A 691 -24.57 -45.46 2.75
CA THR A 691 -25.53 -46.58 2.90
C THR A 691 -25.38 -47.66 1.83
N MET A 692 -24.71 -47.37 0.71
CA MET A 692 -24.49 -48.31 -0.39
C MET A 692 -23.10 -48.19 -1.00
N PRO A 693 -22.58 -49.27 -1.64
CA PRO A 693 -21.27 -49.25 -2.28
C PRO A 693 -21.18 -48.15 -3.35
N LEU A 694 -20.02 -47.50 -3.45
CA LEU A 694 -19.80 -46.39 -4.37
C LEU A 694 -20.21 -46.74 -5.81
N GLU A 695 -19.86 -47.93 -6.31
CA GLU A 695 -20.20 -48.37 -7.68
C GLU A 695 -21.71 -48.44 -7.94
N GLU A 696 -22.51 -48.75 -6.92
CA GLU A 696 -23.97 -48.78 -7.06
C GLU A 696 -24.56 -47.36 -7.15
N VAL A 697 -24.03 -46.43 -6.34
CA VAL A 697 -24.37 -44.99 -6.43
C VAL A 697 -24.02 -44.44 -7.81
N LYS A 698 -22.84 -44.80 -8.34
CA LYS A 698 -22.42 -44.41 -9.70
C LYS A 698 -23.40 -44.94 -10.74
N LYS A 699 -23.83 -46.20 -10.64
CA LYS A 699 -24.78 -46.81 -11.58
C LYS A 699 -26.13 -46.10 -11.58
N HIS A 700 -26.67 -45.79 -10.40
CA HIS A 700 -27.92 -45.03 -10.28
C HIS A 700 -27.79 -43.63 -10.88
N LEU A 701 -26.70 -42.92 -10.59
CA LEU A 701 -26.47 -41.60 -11.19
C LEU A 701 -26.35 -41.69 -12.71
N SER A 702 -25.66 -42.70 -13.25
CA SER A 702 -25.55 -42.90 -14.69
C SER A 702 -26.91 -43.13 -15.36
N GLN A 703 -27.84 -43.83 -14.71
CA GLN A 703 -29.20 -43.99 -15.24
C GLN A 703 -29.96 -42.65 -15.26
N ILE A 704 -29.80 -41.82 -14.23
CA ILE A 704 -30.40 -40.48 -14.19
C ILE A 704 -29.84 -39.60 -15.30
N ILE A 705 -28.52 -39.65 -15.52
CA ILE A 705 -27.84 -38.88 -16.57
C ILE A 705 -28.29 -39.35 -17.96
N ALA A 706 -28.36 -40.65 -18.22
CA ALA A 706 -28.84 -41.19 -19.48
C ALA A 706 -30.26 -40.71 -19.81
N GLY A 707 -31.17 -40.76 -18.83
CA GLY A 707 -32.54 -40.25 -19.01
C GLY A 707 -32.60 -38.72 -19.20
N ALA A 708 -31.66 -37.96 -18.65
CA ALA A 708 -31.55 -36.53 -18.91
C ALA A 708 -31.03 -36.23 -20.32
N LEU A 709 -30.02 -36.96 -20.78
CA LEU A 709 -29.46 -36.82 -22.13
C LEU A 709 -30.49 -37.18 -23.22
N GLU A 710 -31.28 -38.23 -23.00
CA GLU A 710 -32.37 -38.62 -23.92
C GLU A 710 -33.41 -37.50 -24.06
N LYS A 711 -33.85 -36.90 -22.96
CA LYS A 711 -34.77 -35.75 -22.98
C LYS A 711 -34.19 -34.54 -23.71
N VAL A 712 -32.89 -34.28 -23.56
CA VAL A 712 -32.22 -33.19 -24.28
C VAL A 712 -32.14 -33.50 -25.78
N ALA A 713 -31.88 -34.75 -26.16
CA ALA A 713 -31.88 -35.18 -27.55
C ALA A 713 -33.28 -35.01 -28.19
N GLU A 714 -34.35 -35.36 -27.47
CA GLU A 714 -35.74 -35.13 -27.91
C GLU A 714 -36.04 -33.64 -28.11
N LYS A 715 -35.63 -32.77 -27.16
CA LYS A 715 -35.77 -31.31 -27.29
C LYS A 715 -35.01 -30.78 -28.50
N LEU A 716 -33.77 -31.23 -28.71
CA LEU A 716 -32.96 -30.81 -29.85
C LEU A 716 -33.60 -31.24 -31.17
N ALA A 717 -34.14 -32.46 -31.24
CA ALA A 717 -34.82 -32.96 -32.43
C ALA A 717 -36.11 -32.17 -32.74
N LYS A 718 -36.82 -31.69 -31.72
CA LYS A 718 -38.06 -30.93 -31.85
C LYS A 718 -37.83 -29.46 -32.23
N ASP A 719 -36.95 -28.78 -31.50
CA ASP A 719 -36.81 -27.32 -31.57
C ASP A 719 -35.61 -26.88 -32.43
N GLY A 720 -34.75 -27.82 -32.84
CA GLY A 720 -33.55 -27.58 -33.66
C GLY A 720 -32.42 -26.82 -32.95
N LEU A 721 -32.65 -26.28 -31.75
CA LEU A 721 -31.69 -25.55 -30.94
C LEU A 721 -32.01 -25.76 -29.45
N ILE A 722 -30.99 -26.00 -28.63
CA ILE A 722 -31.14 -25.98 -27.17
C ILE A 722 -31.01 -24.54 -26.68
N LYS A 723 -32.01 -24.08 -25.93
CA LYS A 723 -31.96 -22.84 -25.16
C LYS A 723 -31.94 -23.21 -23.68
N PRO A 724 -30.78 -23.12 -23.01
CA PRO A 724 -30.71 -23.42 -21.58
C PRO A 724 -31.67 -22.52 -20.80
N GLU A 725 -32.51 -23.14 -19.99
CA GLU A 725 -33.44 -22.44 -19.09
C GLU A 725 -32.90 -22.43 -17.65
N ARG A 726 -33.41 -21.49 -16.86
CA ARG A 726 -33.07 -21.42 -15.43
C ARG A 726 -33.62 -22.64 -14.70
N GLY A 727 -32.75 -23.42 -14.08
CA GLY A 727 -33.13 -24.52 -13.19
C GLY A 727 -33.18 -24.08 -11.72
N VAL A 728 -33.32 -25.06 -10.84
CA VAL A 728 -33.34 -24.84 -9.38
C VAL A 728 -32.00 -24.32 -8.88
N ALA A 729 -30.92 -24.97 -9.32
CA ALA A 729 -29.54 -24.68 -8.93
C ALA A 729 -28.72 -24.02 -10.03
N THR A 730 -29.24 -23.94 -11.25
CA THR A 730 -28.54 -23.49 -12.46
C THR A 730 -29.12 -22.19 -13.01
N ILE A 731 -28.24 -21.24 -13.36
CA ILE A 731 -28.60 -19.97 -13.99
C ILE A 731 -27.73 -19.78 -15.24
N PRO A 732 -28.30 -19.89 -16.46
CA PRO A 732 -27.58 -19.59 -17.69
C PRO A 732 -27.03 -18.16 -17.72
N LEU A 733 -25.78 -17.99 -18.15
CA LEU A 733 -25.16 -16.67 -18.30
C LEU A 733 -25.52 -16.09 -19.67
N ALA A 734 -26.40 -15.09 -19.68
CA ALA A 734 -26.89 -14.47 -20.91
C ALA A 734 -25.78 -13.77 -21.69
N GLY A 735 -25.76 -13.95 -23.01
CA GLY A 735 -24.81 -13.27 -23.90
C GLY A 735 -23.40 -13.85 -23.93
N ILE A 736 -23.13 -14.94 -23.19
CA ILE A 736 -21.86 -15.66 -23.24
C ILE A 736 -22.06 -16.96 -24.01
N ASP A 737 -21.42 -17.06 -25.17
CA ASP A 737 -21.56 -18.15 -26.12
C ASP A 737 -20.22 -18.82 -26.47
N VAL A 738 -19.20 -18.57 -25.64
CA VAL A 738 -17.86 -19.16 -25.72
C VAL A 738 -17.57 -19.88 -24.39
N PRO A 739 -17.05 -21.12 -24.42
CA PRO A 739 -16.75 -21.85 -23.20
C PRO A 739 -15.38 -21.42 -22.65
N PHE A 740 -15.31 -20.21 -22.06
CA PHE A 740 -14.07 -19.67 -21.51
C PHE A 740 -13.46 -20.60 -20.44
N HIS A 741 -12.13 -20.60 -20.34
CA HIS A 741 -11.38 -21.36 -19.32
C HIS A 741 -11.54 -22.89 -19.38
N SER A 742 -12.14 -23.41 -20.46
CA SER A 742 -12.27 -24.84 -20.71
C SER A 742 -11.15 -25.38 -21.59
N SER A 743 -10.98 -26.70 -21.58
CA SER A 743 -10.03 -27.43 -22.43
C SER A 743 -10.25 -27.20 -23.93
N PHE A 744 -11.45 -26.76 -24.34
CA PHE A 744 -11.76 -26.39 -25.73
C PHE A 744 -10.79 -25.35 -26.31
N LEU A 745 -10.31 -24.43 -25.47
CA LEU A 745 -9.43 -23.34 -25.88
C LEU A 745 -7.94 -23.71 -25.86
N LEU A 746 -7.57 -24.97 -25.52
CA LEU A 746 -6.18 -25.41 -25.42
C LEU A 746 -5.40 -25.23 -26.74
N SER A 747 -6.06 -25.41 -27.89
CA SER A 747 -5.46 -25.16 -29.21
C SER A 747 -5.00 -23.72 -29.40
N GLY A 748 -5.67 -22.75 -28.75
CA GLY A 748 -5.34 -21.34 -28.78
C GLY A 748 -4.17 -20.93 -27.88
N VAL A 749 -3.67 -21.81 -27.01
CA VAL A 749 -2.59 -21.48 -26.05
C VAL A 749 -1.28 -21.17 -26.75
N ALA A 750 -0.89 -21.93 -27.78
CA ALA A 750 0.37 -21.73 -28.51
C ALA A 750 0.45 -20.40 -29.27
N PRO A 751 -0.56 -20.00 -30.09
CA PRO A 751 -0.54 -18.70 -30.76
C PRO A 751 -0.63 -17.56 -29.74
N PHE A 752 -1.44 -17.69 -28.70
CA PHE A 752 -1.56 -16.66 -27.66
C PHE A 752 -0.27 -16.48 -26.87
N ARG A 753 0.44 -17.56 -26.50
CA ARG A 753 1.79 -17.52 -25.92
C ARG A 753 2.77 -16.74 -26.80
N THR A 754 2.73 -16.97 -28.11
CA THR A 754 3.59 -16.27 -29.07
C THR A 754 3.27 -14.78 -29.13
N TYR A 755 1.98 -14.42 -29.05
CA TYR A 755 1.53 -13.04 -28.97
C TYR A 755 1.98 -12.36 -27.67
N LEU A 756 1.78 -13.02 -26.52
CA LEU A 756 2.26 -12.55 -25.22
C LEU A 756 3.77 -12.32 -25.22
N ALA A 757 4.55 -13.25 -25.79
CA ALA A 757 6.00 -13.12 -25.85
C ALA A 757 6.48 -11.91 -26.69
N LYS A 758 5.68 -11.46 -27.67
CA LYS A 758 5.96 -10.25 -28.46
C LYS A 758 5.60 -8.95 -27.73
N LYS A 759 4.61 -8.99 -26.82
CA LYS A 759 4.06 -7.81 -26.13
C LYS A 759 4.65 -7.60 -24.73
N ILE A 760 5.04 -8.67 -24.04
CA ILE A 760 5.69 -8.60 -22.74
C ILE A 760 7.19 -8.48 -22.96
N ASN A 761 7.77 -7.35 -22.55
CA ASN A 761 9.21 -7.17 -22.54
C ASN A 761 9.83 -7.84 -21.31
N PRO A 762 10.80 -8.77 -21.45
CA PRO A 762 11.49 -9.37 -20.31
C PRO A 762 12.10 -8.36 -19.34
N THR A 763 12.51 -7.17 -19.80
CA THR A 763 13.11 -6.14 -18.95
C THR A 763 12.12 -5.50 -17.98
N PHE A 764 10.81 -5.60 -18.23
CA PHE A 764 9.77 -5.07 -17.34
C PHE A 764 9.40 -6.01 -16.20
N ILE A 765 9.87 -7.26 -16.22
CA ILE A 765 9.54 -8.24 -15.19
C ILE A 765 10.34 -7.96 -13.92
N ASN A 766 9.65 -7.52 -12.88
CA ASN A 766 10.21 -7.40 -11.53
C ASN A 766 9.76 -8.59 -10.68
N VAL A 767 10.66 -9.57 -10.53
CA VAL A 767 10.38 -10.79 -9.77
C VAL A 767 10.07 -10.52 -8.29
N PRO A 768 10.79 -9.65 -7.56
CA PRO A 768 10.43 -9.26 -6.19
C PRO A 768 9.02 -8.67 -6.01
N LEU A 769 8.45 -7.98 -7.01
CA LEU A 769 7.07 -7.48 -6.93
C LEU A 769 6.02 -8.59 -7.09
N LEU A 770 6.37 -9.68 -7.77
CA LEU A 770 5.45 -10.79 -8.02
C LEU A 770 5.57 -11.85 -6.93
N THR A 771 6.80 -12.12 -6.48
CA THR A 771 7.12 -13.20 -5.55
C THR A 771 6.36 -13.03 -4.24
N ALA A 772 5.63 -14.07 -3.83
CA ALA A 772 4.80 -14.07 -2.64
C ALA A 772 3.74 -12.95 -2.57
N LYS A 773 3.39 -12.30 -3.69
CA LYS A 773 2.39 -11.23 -3.76
C LYS A 773 1.33 -11.50 -4.82
N TYR A 774 1.76 -11.87 -6.02
CA TYR A 774 0.87 -12.22 -7.12
C TYR A 774 0.29 -13.62 -6.94
N ILE A 775 -1.03 -13.77 -7.00
CA ILE A 775 -1.70 -15.08 -6.95
C ILE A 775 -2.36 -15.35 -8.32
N PRO A 776 -1.78 -16.23 -9.16
CA PRO A 776 -2.32 -16.56 -10.48
C PRO A 776 -3.59 -17.41 -10.39
N ASN A 777 -4.50 -17.25 -11.34
CA ASN A 777 -5.75 -18.04 -11.38
C ASN A 777 -5.49 -19.54 -11.63
N LEU A 778 -4.45 -19.87 -12.37
CA LEU A 778 -4.10 -21.24 -12.77
C LEU A 778 -3.68 -22.10 -11.57
N THR A 779 -2.88 -21.54 -10.66
CA THR A 779 -2.31 -22.26 -9.52
C THR A 779 -3.02 -21.97 -8.21
N ALA A 780 -3.62 -20.77 -8.06
CA ALA A 780 -4.09 -20.24 -6.78
C ALA A 780 -3.06 -20.31 -5.64
N GLN A 781 -1.78 -20.25 -6.02
CA GLN A 781 -0.63 -20.24 -5.10
C GLN A 781 0.14 -18.93 -5.27
N PRO A 782 0.71 -18.36 -4.20
CA PRO A 782 1.60 -17.22 -4.33
C PRO A 782 2.73 -17.50 -5.31
N PHE A 783 2.93 -16.60 -6.28
CA PHE A 783 3.94 -16.74 -7.31
C PHE A 783 5.32 -16.95 -6.69
N SER A 784 6.05 -17.94 -7.18
CA SER A 784 7.41 -18.24 -6.76
C SER A 784 8.24 -18.71 -7.95
N ILE A 785 9.53 -18.44 -7.90
CA ILE A 785 10.52 -18.95 -8.86
C ILE A 785 11.24 -20.20 -8.35
N GLU A 786 10.79 -20.76 -7.22
CA GLU A 786 11.33 -22.01 -6.68
C GLU A 786 10.98 -23.21 -7.56
N LYS A 787 11.85 -24.22 -7.53
CA LYS A 787 11.71 -25.45 -8.32
C LYS A 787 10.37 -26.15 -8.07
N SER A 788 9.97 -26.27 -6.81
CA SER A 788 8.71 -26.89 -6.37
C SER A 788 7.48 -26.22 -7.00
N TYR A 789 7.49 -24.88 -7.07
CA TYR A 789 6.41 -24.12 -7.70
C TYR A 789 6.36 -24.38 -9.21
N ILE A 790 7.52 -24.39 -9.89
CA ILE A 790 7.62 -24.62 -11.33
C ILE A 790 7.19 -26.06 -11.69
N GLU A 791 7.55 -27.04 -10.87
CA GLU A 791 7.08 -28.43 -11.00
C GLU A 791 5.55 -28.50 -10.86
N GLY A 792 4.97 -27.77 -9.90
CA GLY A 792 3.52 -27.64 -9.75
C GLY A 792 2.84 -27.08 -11.00
N VAL A 793 3.38 -26.01 -11.59
CA VAL A 793 2.84 -25.44 -12.84
C VAL A 793 3.00 -26.40 -14.01
N TYR A 794 4.14 -27.10 -14.09
CA TYR A 794 4.37 -28.09 -15.14
C TYR A 794 3.37 -29.25 -15.04
N ASN A 795 3.06 -29.75 -13.85
CA ASN A 795 2.09 -30.83 -13.65
C ASN A 795 0.67 -30.43 -14.12
N LEU A 796 0.32 -29.15 -14.02
CA LEU A 796 -0.98 -28.63 -14.49
C LEU A 796 -1.03 -28.39 -16.00
N THR A 797 0.11 -28.04 -16.62
CA THR A 797 0.13 -27.49 -17.98
C THR A 797 0.79 -28.39 -19.01
N SER A 798 1.66 -29.30 -18.58
CA SER A 798 2.59 -30.05 -19.42
C SER A 798 3.38 -29.14 -20.38
N SER A 799 3.72 -27.91 -19.95
CA SER A 799 4.38 -26.92 -20.80
C SER A 799 5.75 -27.41 -21.30
N PRO A 800 6.02 -27.37 -22.62
CA PRO A 800 7.32 -27.75 -23.17
C PRO A 800 8.44 -26.76 -22.77
N ARG A 801 8.10 -25.50 -22.49
CA ARG A 801 9.07 -24.51 -22.02
C ARG A 801 9.50 -24.79 -20.59
N LEU A 802 8.55 -25.12 -19.72
CA LEU A 802 8.85 -25.49 -18.33
C LEU A 802 9.57 -26.83 -18.23
N ALA A 803 9.24 -27.81 -19.08
CA ALA A 803 9.99 -29.06 -19.18
C ALA A 803 11.48 -28.81 -19.48
N LYS A 804 11.78 -27.86 -20.39
CA LYS A 804 13.17 -27.47 -20.70
C LYS A 804 13.85 -26.77 -19.53
N VAL A 805 13.13 -25.95 -18.75
CA VAL A 805 13.66 -25.30 -17.55
C VAL A 805 14.00 -26.36 -16.49
N LEU A 806 13.08 -27.27 -16.19
CA LEU A 806 13.26 -28.33 -15.20
C LEU A 806 14.40 -29.30 -15.59
N LYS A 807 14.51 -29.65 -16.87
CA LYS A 807 15.60 -30.50 -17.37
C LYS A 807 16.98 -29.88 -17.21
N ASN A 808 17.09 -28.55 -17.29
CA ASN A 808 18.36 -27.81 -17.16
C ASN A 808 18.49 -27.12 -15.79
N TRP A 809 17.75 -27.58 -14.78
CA TRP A 809 17.79 -26.97 -13.45
C TRP A 809 19.13 -27.25 -12.77
N VAL A 810 19.72 -26.21 -12.16
CA VAL A 810 20.97 -26.29 -11.41
C VAL A 810 20.71 -25.72 -10.03
N ASP A 811 21.09 -26.43 -8.96
CA ASP A 811 20.83 -26.06 -7.55
C ASP A 811 21.73 -24.92 -7.02
N THR A 812 22.22 -24.06 -7.92
CA THR A 812 23.01 -22.87 -7.60
C THR A 812 22.13 -21.63 -7.50
N LYS A 813 22.50 -20.68 -6.64
CA LYS A 813 21.79 -19.40 -6.49
C LYS A 813 21.74 -18.65 -7.84
N LEU A 814 20.53 -18.45 -8.36
CA LEU A 814 20.31 -17.76 -9.64
C LEU A 814 20.73 -16.30 -9.54
N THR A 815 21.46 -15.81 -10.55
CA THR A 815 21.77 -14.38 -10.71
C THR A 815 20.49 -13.58 -10.99
N PRO A 816 20.42 -12.26 -10.67
CA PRO A 816 19.22 -11.45 -10.91
C PRO A 816 18.71 -11.52 -12.36
N LYS A 817 19.61 -11.50 -13.35
CA LYS A 817 19.28 -11.65 -14.77
C LYS A 817 18.66 -13.02 -15.10
N GLN A 818 19.14 -14.09 -14.47
CA GLN A 818 18.56 -15.43 -14.62
C GLN A 818 17.19 -15.51 -13.94
N GLN A 819 17.03 -14.93 -12.75
CA GLN A 819 15.74 -14.84 -12.05
C GLN A 819 14.71 -14.10 -12.90
N GLN A 820 15.08 -12.95 -13.47
CA GLN A 820 14.21 -12.18 -14.36
C GLN A 820 13.77 -12.98 -15.59
N ARG A 821 14.70 -13.68 -16.26
CA ARG A 821 14.39 -14.52 -17.42
C ARG A 821 13.48 -15.70 -17.05
N LEU A 822 13.71 -16.30 -15.89
CA LEU A 822 12.87 -17.38 -15.37
C LEU A 822 11.47 -16.86 -15.04
N GLY A 823 11.38 -15.73 -14.33
CA GLY A 823 10.13 -15.06 -14.01
C GLY A 823 9.33 -14.69 -15.27
N TYR A 824 9.98 -14.16 -16.30
CA TYR A 824 9.36 -13.90 -17.60
C TYR A 824 8.79 -15.17 -18.23
N THR A 825 9.58 -16.24 -18.28
CA THR A 825 9.15 -17.52 -18.88
C THR A 825 7.94 -18.07 -18.13
N LEU A 826 7.99 -18.08 -16.81
CA LEU A 826 6.93 -18.57 -15.95
C LEU A 826 5.65 -17.74 -16.09
N LEU A 827 5.77 -16.41 -16.09
CA LEU A 827 4.63 -15.50 -16.23
C LEU A 827 3.91 -15.67 -17.57
N VAL A 828 4.67 -15.80 -18.67
CA VAL A 828 4.11 -16.05 -20.00
C VAL A 828 3.36 -17.38 -20.03
N GLU A 829 3.90 -18.44 -19.43
CA GLU A 829 3.21 -19.75 -19.38
C GLU A 829 1.95 -19.70 -18.50
N LEU A 830 2.00 -19.05 -17.34
CA LEU A 830 0.83 -18.87 -16.47
C LEU A 830 -0.33 -18.18 -17.23
N LEU A 831 -0.05 -17.05 -17.90
CA LEU A 831 -1.05 -16.31 -18.67
C LEU A 831 -1.53 -17.06 -19.91
N ALA A 832 -0.63 -17.76 -20.59
CA ALA A 832 -0.99 -18.53 -21.79
C ALA A 832 -1.94 -19.69 -21.45
N TYR A 833 -1.68 -20.42 -20.37
CA TYR A 833 -2.54 -21.54 -19.97
C TYR A 833 -3.81 -21.10 -19.23
N GLN A 834 -3.79 -19.97 -18.54
CA GLN A 834 -5.00 -19.38 -17.95
C GLN A 834 -6.12 -19.19 -18.98
N PHE A 835 -5.76 -18.90 -20.23
CA PHE A 835 -6.68 -18.80 -21.37
C PHE A 835 -7.64 -20.00 -21.49
N ALA A 836 -7.16 -21.20 -21.14
CA ALA A 836 -7.83 -22.48 -21.35
C ALA A 836 -7.88 -23.35 -20.08
N SER A 837 -7.77 -22.74 -18.90
CA SER A 837 -7.79 -23.46 -17.62
C SER A 837 -8.74 -22.79 -16.63
N PRO A 838 -9.37 -23.56 -15.71
CA PRO A 838 -10.31 -23.04 -14.73
C PRO A 838 -9.74 -21.95 -13.82
N VAL A 839 -10.60 -21.04 -13.38
CA VAL A 839 -10.29 -20.00 -12.39
C VAL A 839 -10.53 -20.56 -10.98
N ARG A 840 -9.45 -20.76 -10.22
CA ARG A 840 -9.45 -21.35 -8.87
C ARG A 840 -9.61 -20.29 -7.77
N TRP A 841 -10.75 -19.60 -7.74
CA TRP A 841 -10.94 -18.41 -6.88
C TRP A 841 -11.24 -18.74 -5.41
N ILE A 842 -11.81 -19.91 -5.11
CA ILE A 842 -11.97 -20.41 -3.73
C ILE A 842 -10.62 -20.48 -3.03
N GLU A 843 -9.64 -21.14 -3.66
CA GLU A 843 -8.29 -21.26 -3.12
C GLU A 843 -7.59 -19.92 -3.01
N THR A 844 -7.74 -19.03 -4.00
CA THR A 844 -7.20 -17.66 -3.94
C THR A 844 -7.74 -16.92 -2.71
N GLN A 845 -9.05 -16.96 -2.45
CA GLN A 845 -9.63 -16.34 -1.25
C GLN A 845 -9.09 -16.97 0.04
N ASP A 846 -8.93 -18.30 0.09
CA ASP A 846 -8.36 -18.97 1.25
C ASP A 846 -6.94 -18.48 1.53
N ARG A 847 -6.10 -18.29 0.51
CA ARG A 847 -4.75 -17.71 0.65
C ARG A 847 -4.83 -16.30 1.22
N LEU A 848 -5.67 -15.44 0.65
CA LEU A 848 -5.85 -14.06 1.11
C LEU A 848 -6.29 -14.00 2.57
N PHE A 849 -7.30 -14.80 2.97
CA PHE A 849 -7.89 -14.68 4.29
C PHE A 849 -7.16 -15.47 5.39
N LYS A 850 -6.53 -16.60 5.06
CA LYS A 850 -5.86 -17.49 6.02
C LYS A 850 -4.35 -17.29 6.10
N GLU A 851 -3.67 -17.09 4.97
CA GLU A 851 -2.19 -17.00 4.93
C GLU A 851 -1.72 -15.56 5.04
N TYR A 852 -2.32 -14.65 4.26
CA TYR A 852 -1.97 -13.24 4.32
C TYR A 852 -2.69 -12.48 5.44
N ASN A 853 -3.67 -13.10 6.11
CA ASN A 853 -4.51 -12.45 7.13
C ASN A 853 -5.06 -11.10 6.65
N VAL A 854 -5.56 -11.05 5.41
CA VAL A 854 -6.11 -9.82 4.83
C VAL A 854 -7.27 -9.32 5.68
N VAL A 855 -7.13 -8.08 6.13
CA VAL A 855 -8.14 -7.35 6.90
C VAL A 855 -8.96 -6.46 5.97
N ARG A 856 -8.36 -5.91 4.92
CA ARG A 856 -9.03 -5.05 3.95
C ARG A 856 -8.86 -5.59 2.53
N LEU A 857 -9.95 -6.00 1.89
CA LEU A 857 -9.97 -6.40 0.49
C LEU A 857 -10.46 -5.23 -0.36
N ILE A 858 -9.68 -4.76 -1.32
CA ILE A 858 -10.07 -3.68 -2.24
C ILE A 858 -10.25 -4.24 -3.65
N GLU A 859 -11.48 -4.15 -4.16
CA GLU A 859 -11.84 -4.53 -5.53
C GLU A 859 -11.70 -3.33 -6.48
N GLY A 860 -10.82 -3.47 -7.46
CA GLY A 860 -10.80 -2.65 -8.67
C GLY A 860 -11.82 -3.20 -9.66
N GLY A 861 -12.94 -2.48 -9.83
CA GLY A 861 -13.98 -2.85 -10.77
C GLY A 861 -15.13 -1.84 -10.80
N PRO A 862 -15.99 -1.87 -11.83
CA PRO A 862 -17.16 -1.00 -11.92
C PRO A 862 -18.26 -1.37 -10.92
N SER A 863 -18.29 -2.61 -10.40
CA SER A 863 -19.27 -3.06 -9.40
C SER A 863 -18.62 -4.04 -8.40
N PRO A 864 -19.18 -4.21 -7.17
CA PRO A 864 -18.58 -4.98 -6.09
C PRO A 864 -18.81 -6.50 -6.26
N THR A 865 -18.34 -7.07 -7.36
CA THR A 865 -18.59 -8.47 -7.72
C THR A 865 -17.77 -9.40 -6.84
N LEU A 866 -16.46 -9.18 -6.76
CA LEU A 866 -15.52 -9.95 -5.95
C LEU A 866 -15.69 -9.66 -4.46
N CYS A 867 -16.01 -8.43 -4.08
CA CYS A 867 -16.42 -8.08 -2.72
C CYS A 867 -17.64 -8.91 -2.29
N GLY A 868 -18.66 -9.05 -3.15
CA GLY A 868 -19.82 -9.88 -2.87
C GLY A 868 -19.50 -11.38 -2.74
N MET A 869 -18.49 -11.89 -3.47
CA MET A 869 -18.00 -13.27 -3.29
C MET A 869 -17.25 -13.41 -1.97
N ALA A 870 -16.32 -12.50 -1.68
CA ALA A 870 -15.53 -12.46 -0.46
C ALA A 870 -16.40 -12.42 0.80
N GLN A 871 -17.41 -11.54 0.84
CA GLN A 871 -18.35 -11.44 1.98
C GLN A 871 -19.05 -12.78 2.27
N ARG A 872 -19.42 -13.53 1.23
CA ARG A 872 -20.02 -14.87 1.41
C ARG A 872 -19.02 -15.88 1.92
N THR A 873 -17.80 -15.88 1.38
CA THR A 873 -16.72 -16.75 1.85
C THR A 873 -16.41 -16.48 3.32
N LEU A 874 -16.27 -15.21 3.71
CA LEU A 874 -16.03 -14.80 5.09
C LEU A 874 -17.15 -15.28 6.01
N LYS A 875 -18.41 -15.04 5.62
CA LYS A 875 -19.57 -15.48 6.39
C LYS A 875 -19.65 -17.00 6.55
N PHE A 876 -19.44 -17.77 5.48
CA PHE A 876 -19.64 -19.22 5.53
C PHE A 876 -18.46 -19.99 6.14
N LYS A 877 -17.23 -19.46 6.02
CA LYS A 877 -16.00 -20.20 6.34
C LYS A 877 -15.19 -19.60 7.48
N TYR A 878 -15.20 -18.28 7.64
CA TYR A 878 -14.27 -17.57 8.53
C TYR A 878 -14.95 -16.83 9.70
N GLU A 879 -16.27 -16.63 9.70
CA GLU A 879 -17.00 -15.90 10.75
C GLU A 879 -16.63 -16.35 12.17
N ALA A 880 -16.71 -17.65 12.46
CA ALA A 880 -16.37 -18.19 13.79
C ALA A 880 -14.89 -18.02 14.16
N TYR A 881 -13.98 -18.04 13.17
CA TYR A 881 -12.55 -17.82 13.38
C TYR A 881 -12.24 -16.34 13.62
N ASP A 882 -12.87 -15.46 12.84
CA ASP A 882 -12.71 -14.01 12.94
C ASP A 882 -13.28 -13.49 14.26
N ASP A 883 -14.43 -14.01 14.71
CA ASP A 883 -15.01 -13.69 16.02
C ASP A 883 -14.08 -14.10 17.17
N ALA A 884 -13.44 -15.27 17.08
CA ALA A 884 -12.52 -15.77 18.09
C ALA A 884 -11.22 -14.95 18.18
N LEU A 885 -10.77 -14.37 17.06
CA LEU A 885 -9.56 -13.54 16.98
C LEU A 885 -9.86 -12.04 16.96
N THR A 886 -11.12 -11.64 17.13
CA THR A 886 -11.57 -10.24 17.04
C THR A 886 -11.17 -9.55 15.73
N PHE A 887 -11.03 -10.31 14.63
CA PHE A 887 -10.70 -9.76 13.33
C PHE A 887 -11.92 -9.06 12.73
N GLN A 888 -11.80 -7.76 12.47
CA GLN A 888 -12.80 -6.99 11.74
C GLN A 888 -12.36 -6.79 10.30
N ARG A 889 -12.89 -7.61 9.39
CA ARG A 889 -12.55 -7.52 7.97
C ARG A 889 -13.49 -6.59 7.21
N SER A 890 -12.95 -5.90 6.21
CA SER A 890 -13.70 -5.00 5.32
C SER A 890 -13.46 -5.36 3.85
N THR A 891 -14.49 -5.21 3.03
CA THR A 891 -14.45 -5.45 1.58
C THR A 891 -14.97 -4.20 0.87
N LEU A 892 -14.12 -3.54 0.09
CA LEU A 892 -14.42 -2.23 -0.50
C LEU A 892 -14.25 -2.27 -2.01
N CYS A 893 -15.12 -1.59 -2.74
CA CYS A 893 -15.07 -1.48 -4.19
C CYS A 893 -14.80 -0.02 -4.60
N THR A 894 -13.88 0.20 -5.54
CA THR A 894 -13.49 1.55 -5.98
C THR A 894 -14.65 2.38 -6.52
N SER A 895 -15.70 1.76 -7.08
CA SER A 895 -16.85 2.47 -7.62
C SER A 895 -17.91 2.83 -6.57
N LYS A 896 -17.97 2.14 -5.42
CA LYS A 896 -18.98 2.35 -4.38
C LYS A 896 -18.45 2.99 -3.12
N ASP A 897 -17.26 2.58 -2.70
CA ASP A 897 -16.70 2.88 -1.38
C ASP A 897 -15.53 3.88 -1.49
N ALA A 898 -15.61 4.77 -2.48
CA ALA A 898 -14.58 5.78 -2.75
C ALA A 898 -14.32 6.67 -1.51
N LYS A 899 -15.34 7.02 -0.74
CA LYS A 899 -15.15 7.81 0.49
C LYS A 899 -14.23 7.10 1.49
N GLU A 900 -14.43 5.81 1.71
CA GLU A 900 -13.66 5.01 2.67
C GLU A 900 -12.25 4.68 2.15
N ILE A 901 -12.10 4.42 0.84
CA ILE A 901 -10.81 4.15 0.20
C ILE A 901 -9.91 5.38 0.20
N TYR A 902 -10.48 6.55 -0.09
CA TYR A 902 -9.75 7.82 -0.16
C TYR A 902 -9.73 8.58 1.17
N TYR A 903 -10.30 8.01 2.23
CA TYR A 903 -10.40 8.63 3.56
C TYR A 903 -11.09 10.01 3.54
N ALA A 904 -12.04 10.20 2.63
CA ALA A 904 -12.83 11.42 2.51
C ALA A 904 -14.04 11.38 3.47
N ASN A 905 -13.76 11.50 4.77
CA ASN A 905 -14.77 11.58 5.82
C ASN A 905 -15.30 13.01 5.97
N ASP A 906 -16.63 13.13 6.16
CA ASP A 906 -17.34 14.41 6.28
C ASP A 906 -17.26 15.02 7.71
N ASN A 907 -16.66 14.31 8.67
CA ASN A 907 -16.42 14.79 10.05
C ASN A 907 -15.22 15.75 10.09
N VAL A 908 -15.41 16.93 9.47
CA VAL A 908 -14.44 18.02 9.50
C VAL A 908 -14.51 18.69 10.87
N GLU A 909 -13.41 18.70 11.63
CA GLU A 909 -13.28 19.64 12.74
C GLU A 909 -13.35 21.06 12.14
N SER A 910 -14.34 21.85 12.56
CA SER A 910 -14.39 23.27 12.26
C SER A 910 -13.19 23.97 12.91
N SER A 911 -12.05 23.98 12.23
CA SER A 911 -10.97 24.90 12.56
C SER A 911 -11.35 26.27 12.00
N ALA A 912 -11.48 27.27 12.87
CA ALA A 912 -11.59 28.67 12.45
C ALA A 912 -10.46 28.99 11.44
N PRO A 913 -10.75 29.73 10.36
CA PRO A 913 -9.79 29.90 9.27
C PRO A 913 -8.53 30.64 9.75
N ALA A 914 -7.37 30.04 9.49
CA ALA A 914 -6.09 30.73 9.57
C ALA A 914 -6.08 31.89 8.56
N PRO A 915 -5.53 33.07 8.90
CA PRO A 915 -5.41 34.17 7.93
C PRO A 915 -4.52 33.71 6.76
N ALA A 916 -5.04 33.84 5.53
CA ALA A 916 -4.34 33.46 4.32
C ALA A 916 -2.99 34.20 4.21
N ALA A 917 -1.92 33.44 3.97
CA ALA A 917 -0.60 33.98 3.64
C ALA A 917 -0.65 34.65 2.26
N ALA A 918 -0.73 35.98 2.24
CA ALA A 918 -0.58 36.77 1.03
C ALA A 918 0.89 36.77 0.57
N ALA A 919 1.10 36.48 -0.71
CA ALA A 919 2.39 36.45 -1.38
C ALA A 919 3.16 37.78 -1.21
N ALA A 920 4.44 37.68 -0.85
CA ALA A 920 5.33 38.82 -0.72
C ALA A 920 5.64 39.46 -2.10
N ALA A 921 5.19 40.69 -2.30
CA ALA A 921 5.67 41.58 -3.36
C ALA A 921 6.88 42.41 -2.87
N PRO A 922 7.75 42.93 -3.77
CA PRO A 922 9.04 43.50 -3.39
C PRO A 922 8.91 44.82 -2.63
N ALA A 923 9.75 45.00 -1.61
CA ALA A 923 9.76 46.17 -0.74
C ALA A 923 10.15 47.45 -1.50
N ALA A 924 9.22 48.41 -1.57
CA ALA A 924 9.54 49.81 -1.83
C ALA A 924 9.77 50.54 -0.49
N LYS A 925 10.82 51.37 -0.44
CA LYS A 925 11.23 52.16 0.73
C LYS A 925 10.09 53.07 1.22
N ALA A 926 9.71 52.95 2.49
CA ALA A 926 8.79 53.86 3.16
C ALA A 926 9.54 54.95 3.95
N ALA A 927 9.10 56.19 3.77
CA ALA A 927 9.46 57.38 4.55
C ALA A 927 8.79 57.35 5.95
N PRO A 928 9.29 58.12 6.94
CA PRO A 928 8.77 58.06 8.32
C PRO A 928 7.40 58.73 8.44
N ALA A 929 6.46 58.06 9.09
CA ALA A 929 5.12 58.56 9.41
C ALA A 929 5.08 59.21 10.81
N PRO A 930 4.18 60.19 11.04
CA PRO A 930 4.18 61.05 12.22
C PRO A 930 3.44 60.45 13.42
N VAL A 931 3.81 60.93 14.61
CA VAL A 931 3.29 60.53 15.92
C VAL A 931 1.86 61.07 16.11
N ALA A 932 0.92 60.18 16.48
CA ALA A 932 -0.44 60.53 16.88
C ALA A 932 -0.65 60.28 18.39
N ALA A 933 -1.37 61.23 19.01
CA ALA A 933 -1.59 61.43 20.44
C ALA A 933 -2.52 60.38 21.11
N PRO A 934 -2.48 60.24 22.46
CA PRO A 934 -3.21 59.20 23.18
C PRO A 934 -4.70 59.52 23.34
N ALA A 935 -5.53 58.48 23.21
CA ALA A 935 -6.97 58.47 23.45
C ALA A 935 -7.32 58.14 24.92
N PRO A 936 -8.49 58.55 25.43
CA PRO A 936 -8.76 58.68 26.87
C PRO A 936 -9.21 57.40 27.56
N VAL A 937 -8.98 57.35 28.87
CA VAL A 937 -9.29 56.27 29.81
C VAL A 937 -10.80 56.17 30.07
N ALA A 938 -11.37 54.97 29.91
CA ALA A 938 -12.75 54.65 30.26
C ALA A 938 -12.90 54.38 31.77
N ALA A 939 -14.04 54.81 32.33
CA ALA A 939 -14.35 54.86 33.76
C ALA A 939 -14.57 53.50 34.43
N ALA A 940 -14.33 53.46 35.75
CA ALA A 940 -14.49 52.30 36.63
C ALA A 940 -15.95 51.83 36.75
N ALA A 941 -16.15 50.51 36.73
CA ALA A 941 -17.42 49.85 37.02
C ALA A 941 -17.75 49.95 38.53
N GLY A 942 -18.99 50.29 38.85
CA GLY A 942 -19.51 50.36 40.23
C GLY A 942 -19.66 48.98 40.90
N PRO A 943 -19.89 48.94 42.23
CA PRO A 943 -19.90 47.71 42.99
C PRO A 943 -21.12 46.82 42.69
N ALA A 944 -20.90 45.52 42.66
CA ALA A 944 -21.93 44.48 42.50
C ALA A 944 -22.86 44.42 43.74
N ALA A 945 -24.13 44.09 43.50
CA ALA A 945 -25.13 43.94 44.55
C ALA A 945 -24.76 42.82 45.52
N ALA A 946 -24.87 43.09 46.83
CA ALA A 946 -24.61 42.11 47.87
C ALA A 946 -25.70 41.02 47.89
N VAL A 947 -25.28 39.76 47.77
CA VAL A 947 -26.13 38.58 47.96
C VAL A 947 -26.21 38.30 49.46
N ALA A 948 -27.42 38.10 50.00
CA ALA A 948 -27.61 37.81 51.41
C ALA A 948 -27.13 36.40 51.75
N ASP A 949 -26.36 36.28 52.84
CA ASP A 949 -25.86 35.02 53.37
C ASP A 949 -27.02 34.26 54.04
N ALA A 950 -27.50 33.21 53.39
CA ALA A 950 -28.60 32.37 53.86
C ALA A 950 -28.17 30.90 53.91
N PRO A 951 -28.55 30.14 54.93
CA PRO A 951 -28.16 28.75 55.07
C PRO A 951 -28.72 27.88 53.93
N ILE A 952 -27.86 27.02 53.37
CA ILE A 952 -28.14 26.12 52.25
C ILE A 952 -29.35 25.24 52.58
N LYS A 953 -30.32 25.19 51.66
CA LYS A 953 -31.52 24.36 51.87
C LYS A 953 -31.20 22.90 51.57
N ALA A 954 -31.77 21.97 52.34
CA ALA A 954 -31.58 20.53 52.15
C ALA A 954 -31.94 20.06 50.72
N VAL A 955 -32.85 20.75 50.02
CA VAL A 955 -33.21 20.46 48.63
C VAL A 955 -32.06 20.74 47.64
N GLU A 956 -31.22 21.73 47.92
CA GLU A 956 -30.07 22.08 47.08
C GLU A 956 -28.94 21.06 47.23
N ILE A 957 -28.74 20.53 48.44
CA ILE A 957 -27.83 19.40 48.69
C ILE A 957 -28.32 18.15 47.96
N LEU A 958 -29.63 17.89 47.98
CA LEU A 958 -30.22 16.73 47.31
C LEU A 958 -30.09 16.83 45.78
N HIS A 959 -30.26 18.03 45.20
CA HIS A 959 -29.99 18.25 43.77
C HIS A 959 -28.52 18.06 43.39
N VAL A 960 -27.57 18.45 44.24
CA VAL A 960 -26.14 18.22 43.99
C VAL A 960 -25.78 16.74 44.06
N ILE A 961 -26.36 15.99 45.00
CA ILE A 961 -26.13 14.54 45.13
C ILE A 961 -26.76 13.77 43.95
N VAL A 962 -27.93 14.20 43.46
CA VAL A 962 -28.58 13.59 42.29
C VAL A 962 -27.86 13.95 40.99
N ALA A 963 -27.29 15.15 40.87
CA ALA A 963 -26.50 15.57 39.71
C ALA A 963 -25.11 14.89 39.62
N GLN A 964 -24.67 14.19 40.68
CA GLN A 964 -23.42 13.44 40.72
C GLN A 964 -23.56 11.94 40.38
N LYS A 965 -24.73 11.49 39.90
CA LYS A 965 -24.92 10.12 39.39
C LYS A 965 -24.99 10.04 37.88
#